data_AF-A0A7T6Z2U2-F1
#
_entry.id   AF-A0A7T6Z2U2-F1
#
_cell.length_a   1.000
_cell.length_b   1.000
_cell.length_c   1.000
_cell.angle_alpha   90.00
_cell.angle_beta   90.00
_cell.angle_gamma   90.00
#
_symmetry.space_group_name_H-M   'P 1'
#
loop_
_entity.id
_entity.type
_entity.pdbx_description
1 polymer ?
#
loop_
_entity_poly.entity_id
_entity_poly.type
_entity_poly.pdbx_seq_one_letter_code
_entity_poly.pdbx_strand_id
1 'polypeptide(L)'
;MRGNYYLFAAAIGLGIAVALSSHRTMAITCALLVIIYLSIKNKSLVLMLVLVLTGAGAAAWAYVVDGQNETMLHEEVDTIHGQIDDVPEMDGDRVSFLLQLPEGKERVQVFARLVDEEALSAFADLSPGHECTIAGEMRAPRSARNFNAFDYQTFLYEQRVHWTFHHVQGEDDMICRASAGSAITSVKQWRHTGIRFIEDVFPGDIQGLAMALLFGERSHMEAETLEAYQDLGIVHLLAISGLHVGLVSGFLFFFFIRLGISRERACELLLILLPLYALLAGAAPSVLRAVLMSCAVLSCIRFRVPLHPADGISLAFIGLLLYNPYMLFHVGFQLSFAISFALIASAAIFAGAKTRLRQFMFVSILAQVVSFPLIVYHFHTYSLLSLPLNIAFVPVVSVIILPAVWVLFLLSMISPFLSSVWLLLLEKMVAVFHTVFTYVHQHSGLILVFGKASGVWVILMVVLVIIVAILFEKRRKSFVYAAVLVTVVTAFQYFYPYFDSQLRVTFIDVGQGGSILIELPYQRGVYLIDGGGAITFPKENWQEQEQRPDPGRQTVVPYLQSLGISHLDKVIVTHGDYDHYGGLFAVVEEMSVDTLLYPHAEIDNDEVEHFLVHAQEQGAQLAFVHEGMGWSVDAFAFHILHPTQEGGGEWESDNDQSIVIDAHLYGTRWLFTGDLEEEGEKRLIRDYPDLRADILKAGHHGSQTSTIPSFVEHLRPTAAVISAGENNRYNHPHPDVIQTLEEAGVQIFRTDEQGAARFYYQDRRWHGETMIDEE
;
A
#
# COMPACT_ATOMS: atom_id res chain seq x y z
N MET A 1 0.66 35.04 -9.11
CA MET A 1 0.23 34.87 -7.70
C MET A 1 0.60 36.11 -6.88
N ARG A 2 -0.26 36.60 -5.98
CA ARG A 2 -0.02 37.83 -5.16
C ARG A 2 0.27 37.57 -3.66
N GLY A 3 0.37 36.31 -3.21
CA GLY A 3 0.82 35.95 -1.86
C GLY A 3 2.34 35.71 -1.79
N ASN A 4 2.93 35.62 -0.59
CA ASN A 4 4.36 35.29 -0.38
C ASN A 4 4.57 34.13 0.59
N TYR A 5 3.54 33.67 1.32
CA TYR A 5 3.69 32.66 2.37
C TYR A 5 4.05 31.28 1.83
N TYR A 6 3.78 31.00 0.55
CA TYR A 6 4.16 29.74 -0.10
C TYR A 6 5.67 29.52 -0.13
N LEU A 7 6.48 30.60 -0.12
CA LEU A 7 7.94 30.47 -0.03
C LEU A 7 8.37 29.95 1.34
N PHE A 8 7.71 30.41 2.41
CA PHE A 8 7.95 29.92 3.76
C PHE A 8 7.46 28.48 3.93
N ALA A 9 6.29 28.14 3.38
CA ALA A 9 5.79 26.77 3.38
C ALA A 9 6.77 25.82 2.67
N ALA A 10 7.29 26.21 1.51
CA ALA A 10 8.31 25.44 0.80
C ALA A 10 9.61 25.30 1.62
N ALA A 11 10.08 26.39 2.26
CA ALA A 11 11.27 26.37 3.10
C ALA A 11 11.12 25.44 4.31
N ILE A 12 9.96 25.47 4.99
CA ILE A 12 9.65 24.58 6.12
C ILE A 12 9.59 23.12 5.66
N GLY A 13 8.85 22.83 4.58
CA GLY A 13 8.74 21.47 4.05
C GLY A 13 10.11 20.90 3.64
N LEU A 14 10.95 21.69 2.97
CA LEU A 14 12.32 21.28 2.61
C LEU A 14 13.20 21.09 3.86
N GLY A 15 13.09 21.98 4.85
CA GLY A 15 13.81 21.84 6.12
C GLY A 15 13.48 20.53 6.84
N ILE A 16 12.19 20.20 6.95
CA ILE A 16 11.71 18.94 7.55
C ILE A 16 12.19 17.73 6.74
N ALA A 17 12.09 17.79 5.40
CA ALA A 17 12.59 16.71 4.54
C ALA A 17 14.10 16.48 4.70
N VAL A 18 14.90 17.54 4.87
CA VAL A 18 16.35 17.42 5.12
C VAL A 18 16.64 16.74 6.46
N ALA A 19 15.83 17.00 7.49
CA ALA A 19 16.01 16.40 8.81
C ALA A 19 15.61 14.92 8.83
N LEU A 20 14.43 14.60 8.31
CA LEU A 20 13.76 13.32 8.57
C LEU A 20 13.73 12.34 7.38
N SER A 21 13.97 12.79 6.14
CA SER A 21 13.94 11.88 4.99
C SER A 21 15.15 10.96 4.95
N SER A 22 14.95 9.70 4.55
CA SER A 22 16.03 8.79 4.13
C SER A 22 16.83 9.34 2.94
N HIS A 23 16.22 10.19 2.09
CA HIS A 23 16.85 10.81 0.91
C HIS A 23 17.34 12.25 1.16
N ARG A 24 18.12 12.47 2.23
CA ARG A 24 18.60 13.81 2.64
C ARG A 24 19.30 14.59 1.53
N THR A 25 20.13 13.91 0.73
CA THR A 25 20.88 14.52 -0.38
C THR A 25 19.94 15.13 -1.44
N MET A 26 18.84 14.45 -1.72
CA MET A 26 17.81 14.91 -2.65
C MET A 26 17.09 16.15 -2.10
N ALA A 27 16.71 16.12 -0.82
CA ALA A 27 16.07 17.27 -0.16
C ALA A 27 16.97 18.51 -0.15
N ILE A 28 18.27 18.34 0.13
CA ILE A 28 19.27 19.41 0.07
C ILE A 28 19.38 19.98 -1.35
N THR A 29 19.42 19.10 -2.36
CA THR A 29 19.50 19.51 -3.77
C THR A 29 18.28 20.35 -4.16
N CYS A 30 17.07 19.92 -3.79
CA CYS A 30 15.85 20.68 -4.00
C CYS A 30 15.90 22.06 -3.32
N ALA A 31 16.39 22.14 -2.08
CA ALA A 31 16.55 23.40 -1.37
C ALA A 31 17.52 24.35 -2.10
N LEU A 32 18.64 23.84 -2.59
CA LEU A 32 19.60 24.62 -3.38
C LEU A 32 19.00 25.14 -4.69
N LEU A 33 18.24 24.30 -5.41
CA LEU A 33 17.56 24.71 -6.65
C LEU A 33 16.56 25.84 -6.41
N VAL A 34 15.82 25.80 -5.29
CA VAL A 34 14.90 26.88 -4.90
C VAL A 34 15.65 28.18 -4.61
N ILE A 35 16.78 28.11 -3.88
CA ILE A 35 17.62 29.28 -3.58
C ILE A 35 18.18 29.89 -4.87
N ILE A 36 18.67 29.06 -5.80
CA ILE A 36 19.16 29.50 -7.11
C ILE A 36 18.03 30.18 -7.90
N TYR A 37 16.84 29.59 -7.95
CA TYR A 37 15.68 30.19 -8.61
C TYR A 37 15.31 31.57 -8.04
N LEU A 38 15.32 31.71 -6.71
CA LEU A 38 15.03 32.99 -6.04
C LEU A 38 16.12 34.04 -6.32
N SER A 39 17.38 33.62 -6.40
CA SER A 39 18.51 34.46 -6.79
C SER A 39 18.33 35.00 -8.22
N ILE A 40 17.96 34.13 -9.17
CA ILE A 40 17.68 34.49 -10.57
C ILE A 40 16.50 35.47 -10.68
N LYS A 41 15.51 35.37 -9.78
CA LYS A 41 14.38 36.32 -9.73
C LYS A 41 14.73 37.68 -9.13
N ASN A 42 16.00 37.96 -8.84
CA ASN A 42 16.49 39.18 -8.20
C ASN A 42 15.69 39.51 -6.93
N LYS A 43 15.34 38.49 -6.15
CA LYS A 43 14.74 38.70 -4.83
C LYS A 43 15.80 39.21 -3.86
N SER A 44 15.37 39.97 -2.85
CA SER A 44 16.27 40.53 -1.83
C SER A 44 17.09 39.42 -1.16
N LEU A 45 18.39 39.65 -0.98
CA LEU A 45 19.29 38.78 -0.19
C LEU A 45 18.72 38.53 1.21
N VAL A 46 18.05 39.52 1.80
CA VAL A 46 17.39 39.41 3.10
C VAL A 46 16.29 38.34 3.07
N LEU A 47 15.45 38.33 2.02
CA LEU A 47 14.40 37.32 1.90
C LEU A 47 14.99 35.91 1.75
N MET A 48 16.06 35.77 0.96
CA MET A 48 16.73 34.48 0.80
C MET A 48 17.30 33.99 2.14
N LEU A 49 17.98 34.86 2.88
CA LEU A 49 18.50 34.54 4.22
C LEU A 49 17.38 34.14 5.18
N VAL A 50 16.27 34.88 5.20
CA VAL A 50 15.11 34.56 6.04
C VAL A 50 14.52 33.19 5.70
N LEU A 51 14.42 32.83 4.43
CA LEU A 51 13.92 31.52 4.01
C LEU A 51 14.88 30.40 4.40
N VAL A 52 16.19 30.61 4.24
CA VAL A 52 17.22 29.64 4.68
C VAL A 52 17.14 29.44 6.20
N LEU A 53 17.06 30.51 6.98
CA LEU A 53 16.92 30.43 8.44
C LEU A 53 15.59 29.78 8.84
N THR A 54 14.51 30.03 8.10
CA THR A 54 13.21 29.37 8.32
C THR A 54 13.33 27.86 8.08
N GLY A 55 13.95 27.44 6.98
CA GLY A 55 14.17 26.03 6.67
C GLY A 55 15.10 25.35 7.68
N ALA A 56 16.20 26.00 8.07
CA ALA A 56 17.10 25.50 9.10
C ALA A 56 16.41 25.39 10.47
N GLY A 57 15.59 26.37 10.84
CA GLY A 57 14.79 26.32 12.06
C GLY A 57 13.76 25.20 12.04
N ALA A 58 13.10 24.96 10.90
CA ALA A 58 12.19 23.84 10.73
C ALA A 58 12.92 22.49 10.79
N ALA A 59 14.11 22.36 10.20
CA ALA A 59 14.94 21.17 10.29
C ALA A 59 15.36 20.88 11.74
N ALA A 60 15.81 21.91 12.46
CA ALA A 60 16.18 21.77 13.87
C ALA A 60 14.97 21.39 14.74
N TRP A 61 13.82 22.03 14.51
CA TRP A 61 12.58 21.68 15.20
C TRP A 61 12.15 20.24 14.92
N ALA A 62 12.18 19.81 13.65
CA ALA A 62 11.84 18.44 13.27
C ALA A 62 12.78 17.41 13.92
N TYR A 63 14.09 17.69 13.90
CA TYR A 63 15.08 16.85 14.56
C TYR A 63 14.87 16.75 16.08
N VAL A 64 14.46 17.84 16.75
CA VAL A 64 14.12 17.82 18.17
C VAL A 64 12.85 17.01 18.44
N VAL A 65 11.83 17.14 17.58
CA VAL A 65 10.59 16.35 17.71
C VAL A 65 10.86 14.85 17.51
N ASP A 66 11.72 14.52 16.55
CA ASP A 66 12.13 13.16 16.22
C ASP A 66 12.98 12.52 17.33
N GLY A 67 13.95 13.27 17.87
CA GLY A 67 14.70 12.84 19.06
C GLY A 67 13.89 12.79 20.36
N GLN A 68 12.62 13.22 20.34
CA GLN A 68 11.66 12.99 21.44
C GLN A 68 10.68 11.85 21.14
N ASN A 69 10.75 11.28 19.94
CA ASN A 69 9.95 10.13 19.53
C ASN A 69 10.71 8.84 19.90
N GLU A 70 10.96 8.69 21.19
CA GLU A 70 11.60 7.52 21.79
C GLU A 70 10.53 6.72 22.55
N THR A 71 10.71 5.41 22.60
CA THR A 71 9.85 4.53 23.39
C THR A 71 10.27 4.53 24.86
N MET A 72 9.29 4.46 25.76
CA MET A 72 9.52 4.20 27.19
C MET A 72 9.32 2.72 27.54
N LEU A 73 8.91 1.90 26.58
CA LEU A 73 8.62 0.49 26.75
C LEU A 73 9.81 -0.38 26.33
N HIS A 74 9.80 -1.61 26.84
CA HIS A 74 10.79 -2.64 26.54
C HIS A 74 10.07 -3.94 26.18
N GLU A 75 10.75 -4.82 25.45
CA GLU A 75 10.18 -6.08 24.94
C GLU A 75 9.69 -7.03 26.06
N GLU A 76 10.23 -6.91 27.28
CA GLU A 76 9.84 -7.71 28.46
C GLU A 76 8.53 -7.26 29.14
N VAL A 77 7.78 -6.32 28.55
CA VAL A 77 6.52 -5.83 29.13
C VAL A 77 5.36 -6.74 28.72
N ASP A 78 4.93 -7.59 29.66
CA ASP A 78 3.81 -8.54 29.45
C ASP A 78 2.43 -7.92 29.71
N THR A 79 2.36 -6.71 30.26
CA THR A 79 1.08 -6.04 30.56
C THR A 79 1.19 -4.55 30.32
N ILE A 80 0.28 -4.02 29.52
CA ILE A 80 0.15 -2.60 29.22
C ILE A 80 -1.17 -2.04 29.74
N HIS A 81 -1.15 -0.77 30.15
CA HIS A 81 -2.34 -0.04 30.55
C HIS A 81 -2.43 1.23 29.72
N GLY A 82 -3.60 1.54 29.18
CA GLY A 82 -3.81 2.74 28.38
C GLY A 82 -5.26 2.97 28.01
N GLN A 83 -5.50 3.97 27.17
CA GLN A 83 -6.82 4.34 26.68
C GLN A 83 -6.94 4.06 25.19
N ILE A 84 -8.05 3.46 24.74
CA ILE A 84 -8.31 3.26 23.31
C ILE A 84 -8.37 4.62 22.61
N ASP A 85 -7.48 4.85 21.63
CA ASP A 85 -7.33 6.12 20.93
C ASP A 85 -8.39 6.32 19.84
N ASP A 86 -8.62 5.34 18.97
CA ASP A 86 -9.58 5.43 17.85
C ASP A 86 -10.57 4.26 17.82
N VAL A 87 -11.49 4.27 16.86
CA VAL A 87 -12.49 3.20 16.65
C VAL A 87 -11.77 1.85 16.49
N PRO A 88 -12.08 0.84 17.32
CA PRO A 88 -11.55 -0.50 17.12
C PRO A 88 -12.01 -1.08 15.78
N GLU A 89 -11.07 -1.67 15.05
CA GLU A 89 -11.34 -2.37 13.80
C GLU A 89 -11.56 -3.85 14.12
N MET A 90 -12.64 -4.41 13.61
CA MET A 90 -12.98 -5.82 13.73
C MET A 90 -13.07 -6.43 12.34
N ASP A 91 -12.39 -7.55 12.16
CA ASP A 91 -12.42 -8.32 10.93
C ASP A 91 -12.38 -9.81 11.29
N GLY A 92 -13.53 -10.48 11.18
CA GLY A 92 -13.72 -11.84 11.67
C GLY A 92 -13.32 -12.03 13.14
N ASP A 93 -12.38 -12.96 13.38
CA ASP A 93 -11.83 -13.24 14.72
C ASP A 93 -10.71 -12.28 15.17
N ARG A 94 -10.39 -11.25 14.39
CA ARG A 94 -9.31 -10.30 14.68
C ARG A 94 -9.86 -8.95 15.10
N VAL A 95 -9.35 -8.43 16.20
CA VAL A 95 -9.62 -7.06 16.66
C VAL A 95 -8.30 -6.28 16.72
N SER A 96 -8.29 -5.07 16.19
CA SER A 96 -7.11 -4.21 16.27
C SER A 96 -7.46 -2.76 16.60
N PHE A 97 -6.62 -2.12 17.41
CA PHE A 97 -6.81 -0.72 17.79
C PHE A 97 -5.50 -0.11 18.31
N LEU A 98 -5.45 1.22 18.31
CA LEU A 98 -4.37 1.98 18.92
C LEU A 98 -4.68 2.24 20.40
N LEU A 99 -3.77 1.85 21.29
CA LEU A 99 -3.82 2.15 22.71
C LEU A 99 -2.87 3.30 23.05
N GLN A 100 -3.42 4.40 23.55
CA GLN A 100 -2.67 5.56 24.04
C GLN A 100 -2.21 5.31 25.48
N LEU A 101 -0.89 5.34 25.72
CA LEU A 101 -0.34 5.17 27.06
C LEU A 101 -0.60 6.41 27.94
N PRO A 102 -0.76 6.24 29.27
CA PRO A 102 -1.02 7.34 30.21
C PRO A 102 0.15 8.32 30.32
N GLU A 103 1.38 7.79 30.22
CA GLU A 103 2.60 8.57 30.28
C GLU A 103 3.12 8.82 28.86
N GLY A 104 3.30 10.09 28.50
CA GLY A 104 3.85 10.47 27.21
C GLY A 104 2.83 10.60 26.08
N LYS A 105 3.33 10.53 24.84
CA LYS A 105 2.54 10.57 23.59
C LYS A 105 2.71 9.28 22.78
N GLU A 106 3.25 8.24 23.41
CA GLU A 106 3.49 6.94 22.81
C GLU A 106 2.18 6.19 22.70
N ARG A 107 2.01 5.49 21.58
CA ARG A 107 0.86 4.63 21.30
C ARG A 107 1.38 3.22 21.01
N VAL A 108 0.54 2.23 21.27
CA VAL A 108 0.83 0.83 20.99
C VAL A 108 -0.27 0.30 20.08
N GLN A 109 0.11 -0.38 19.00
CA GLN A 109 -0.85 -1.06 18.14
C GLN A 109 -1.16 -2.43 18.74
N VAL A 110 -2.41 -2.65 19.13
CA VAL A 110 -2.85 -3.91 19.74
C VAL A 110 -3.50 -4.78 18.68
N PHE A 111 -3.15 -6.06 18.67
CA PHE A 111 -3.80 -7.11 17.88
C PHE A 111 -4.31 -8.19 18.83
N ALA A 112 -5.63 -8.26 18.98
CA ALA A 112 -6.30 -9.28 19.75
C ALA A 112 -6.97 -10.30 18.83
N ARG A 113 -7.06 -11.54 19.29
CA ARG A 113 -7.75 -12.62 18.59
C ARG A 113 -8.86 -13.18 19.47
N LEU A 114 -10.07 -13.21 18.93
CA LEU A 114 -11.25 -13.75 19.58
C LEU A 114 -11.23 -15.28 19.47
N VAL A 115 -11.44 -15.96 20.60
CA VAL A 115 -11.38 -17.43 20.68
C VAL A 115 -12.76 -18.05 20.60
N ASP A 116 -13.79 -17.33 21.05
CA ASP A 116 -15.18 -17.76 21.07
C ASP A 116 -16.13 -16.66 20.59
N GLU A 117 -17.32 -17.05 20.15
CA GLU A 117 -18.37 -16.13 19.66
C GLU A 117 -18.93 -15.24 20.79
N GLU A 118 -18.90 -15.72 22.05
CA GLU A 118 -19.39 -14.94 23.20
C GLU A 118 -18.53 -13.68 23.43
N ALA A 119 -17.22 -13.78 23.21
CA ALA A 119 -16.27 -12.68 23.26
C ALA A 119 -16.55 -11.59 22.22
N LEU A 120 -17.22 -11.89 21.08
CA LEU A 120 -17.61 -10.85 20.13
C LEU A 120 -18.43 -9.75 20.82
N SER A 121 -19.30 -10.13 21.75
CA SER A 121 -20.16 -9.15 22.44
C SER A 121 -19.35 -8.19 23.32
N ALA A 122 -18.38 -8.68 24.07
CA ALA A 122 -17.53 -7.86 24.93
C ALA A 122 -16.58 -6.97 24.16
N PHE A 123 -16.03 -7.46 23.05
CA PHE A 123 -15.19 -6.65 22.19
C PHE A 123 -16.01 -5.65 21.37
N ALA A 124 -17.24 -6.00 20.96
CA ALA A 124 -18.11 -5.10 20.20
C ALA A 124 -18.49 -3.86 21.03
N ASP A 125 -18.48 -3.96 22.35
CA ASP A 125 -18.72 -2.83 23.26
C ASP A 125 -17.47 -1.94 23.47
N LEU A 126 -16.31 -2.30 22.90
CA LEU A 126 -15.14 -1.43 22.95
C LEU A 126 -15.40 -0.12 22.22
N SER A 127 -15.00 0.98 22.84
CA SER A 127 -15.19 2.31 22.31
C SER A 127 -13.96 3.19 22.58
N PRO A 128 -13.70 4.19 21.72
CA PRO A 128 -12.67 5.18 21.99
C PRO A 128 -12.84 5.77 23.39
N GLY A 129 -11.76 5.91 24.13
CA GLY A 129 -11.79 6.42 25.50
C GLY A 129 -11.96 5.36 26.60
N HIS A 130 -12.20 4.09 26.28
CA HIS A 130 -12.14 3.02 27.29
C HIS A 130 -10.70 2.86 27.80
N GLU A 131 -10.54 2.74 29.12
CA GLU A 131 -9.27 2.40 29.76
C GLU A 131 -9.15 0.89 29.81
N CYS A 132 -8.08 0.36 29.23
CA CYS A 132 -7.83 -1.06 29.11
C CYS A 132 -6.51 -1.43 29.78
N THR A 133 -6.54 -2.51 30.54
CA THR A 133 -5.35 -3.26 30.95
C THR A 133 -5.29 -4.52 30.12
N ILE A 134 -4.19 -4.71 29.40
CA ILE A 134 -4.04 -5.78 28.41
C ILE A 134 -2.78 -6.57 28.74
N ALA A 135 -2.92 -7.89 28.88
CA ALA A 135 -1.83 -8.85 29.00
C ALA A 135 -1.57 -9.51 27.64
N GLY A 136 -0.30 -9.76 27.32
CA GLY A 136 0.11 -10.25 26.00
C GLY A 136 1.61 -10.10 25.79
N GLU A 137 2.06 -10.25 24.54
CA GLU A 137 3.47 -10.18 24.18
C GLU A 137 3.76 -8.89 23.40
N MET A 138 4.75 -8.13 23.86
CA MET A 138 5.24 -6.96 23.16
C MET A 138 6.22 -7.36 22.06
N ARG A 139 6.04 -6.83 20.84
CA ARG A 139 6.92 -7.09 19.70
C ARG A 139 7.29 -5.81 18.98
N ALA A 140 8.52 -5.74 18.49
CA ALA A 140 8.92 -4.66 17.60
C ALA A 140 8.16 -4.78 16.26
N PRO A 141 7.66 -3.66 15.69
CA PRO A 141 7.10 -3.67 14.35
C PRO A 141 8.12 -4.17 13.34
N ARG A 142 7.68 -5.05 12.43
CA ARG A 142 8.55 -5.59 11.38
C ARG A 142 8.94 -4.51 10.37
N SER A 143 10.23 -4.49 10.02
CA SER A 143 10.75 -3.71 8.89
C SER A 143 10.27 -4.29 7.55
N ALA A 144 10.45 -3.54 6.47
CA ALA A 144 10.17 -4.04 5.13
C ALA A 144 11.05 -5.26 4.81
N ARG A 145 10.43 -6.40 4.50
CA ARG A 145 11.14 -7.67 4.23
C ARG A 145 11.36 -7.96 2.74
N ASN A 146 10.76 -7.18 1.85
CA ASN A 146 10.99 -7.25 0.42
C ASN A 146 11.53 -5.93 -0.12
N PHE A 147 12.38 -5.98 -1.15
CA PHE A 147 12.85 -4.76 -1.79
C PHE A 147 11.67 -3.98 -2.37
N ASN A 148 11.69 -2.65 -2.22
CA ASN A 148 10.60 -1.74 -2.62
C ASN A 148 9.26 -1.94 -1.91
N ALA A 149 9.16 -2.84 -0.93
CA ALA A 149 7.94 -2.98 -0.16
C ALA A 149 7.67 -1.77 0.74
N PHE A 150 6.42 -1.67 1.17
CA PHE A 150 6.01 -0.72 2.19
C PHE A 150 6.69 -1.02 3.53
N ASP A 151 7.24 0.02 4.15
CA ASP A 151 7.90 -0.09 5.45
C ASP A 151 6.90 0.22 6.57
N TYR A 152 6.31 -0.84 7.12
CA TYR A 152 5.32 -0.75 8.19
C TYR A 152 5.92 -0.21 9.49
N GLN A 153 7.16 -0.55 9.81
CA GLN A 153 7.87 -0.03 10.98
C GLN A 153 8.03 1.49 10.89
N THR A 154 8.51 2.00 9.76
CA THR A 154 8.61 3.45 9.55
C THR A 154 7.23 4.13 9.63
N PHE A 155 6.20 3.53 9.03
CA PHE A 155 4.84 4.06 9.09
C PHE A 155 4.27 4.15 10.51
N LEU A 156 4.52 3.14 11.36
CA LEU A 156 4.12 3.16 12.77
C LEU A 156 4.96 4.15 13.59
N TYR A 157 6.26 4.23 13.32
CA TYR A 157 7.16 5.19 13.96
C TYR A 157 6.70 6.64 13.74
N GLU A 158 6.31 6.99 12.51
CA GLU A 158 5.75 8.31 12.16
C GLU A 158 4.44 8.63 12.93
N GLN A 159 3.77 7.59 13.44
CA GLN A 159 2.59 7.66 14.29
C GLN A 159 2.92 7.56 15.78
N ARG A 160 4.20 7.59 16.18
CA ARG A 160 4.64 7.41 17.58
C ARG A 160 4.23 6.05 18.15
N VAL A 161 4.18 5.04 17.28
CA VAL A 161 3.99 3.64 17.64
C VAL A 161 5.31 2.93 17.45
N HIS A 162 5.92 2.50 18.55
CA HIS A 162 7.21 1.80 18.56
C HIS A 162 7.08 0.31 18.78
N TRP A 163 5.93 -0.12 19.30
CA TRP A 163 5.65 -1.50 19.68
C TRP A 163 4.27 -1.92 19.20
N THR A 164 4.17 -3.18 18.80
CA THR A 164 2.91 -3.89 18.61
C THR A 164 2.70 -4.85 19.77
N PHE A 165 1.45 -5.11 20.10
CA PHE A 165 1.08 -5.99 21.20
C PHE A 165 0.22 -7.13 20.65
N HIS A 166 0.65 -8.37 20.88
CA HIS A 166 0.09 -9.59 20.31
C HIS A 166 -0.32 -10.58 21.40
N HIS A 167 -0.91 -11.72 20.99
CA HIS A 167 -1.31 -12.83 21.85
C HIS A 167 -2.32 -12.50 22.94
N VAL A 168 -3.15 -11.48 22.70
CA VAL A 168 -4.29 -11.18 23.56
C VAL A 168 -5.43 -12.16 23.21
N GLN A 169 -5.70 -13.14 24.08
CA GLN A 169 -6.71 -14.18 23.86
C GLN A 169 -7.91 -13.98 24.79
N GLY A 170 -8.98 -13.38 24.25
CA GLY A 170 -10.26 -13.25 24.96
C GLY A 170 -10.27 -12.21 26.09
N GLU A 171 -11.31 -12.28 26.94
CA GLU A 171 -11.61 -11.30 27.99
C GLU A 171 -10.67 -11.36 29.21
N ASP A 172 -10.11 -12.54 29.53
CA ASP A 172 -9.24 -12.72 30.69
C ASP A 172 -7.92 -11.94 30.55
N ASP A 173 -7.45 -11.77 29.31
CA ASP A 173 -6.23 -11.03 28.97
C ASP A 173 -6.50 -9.53 28.77
N MET A 174 -7.77 -9.09 28.69
CA MET A 174 -8.10 -7.71 28.36
C MET A 174 -9.30 -7.18 29.16
N ILE A 175 -8.99 -6.35 30.16
CA ILE A 175 -10.00 -5.71 31.00
C ILE A 175 -10.15 -4.24 30.61
N CYS A 176 -11.22 -3.93 29.90
CA CYS A 176 -11.57 -2.57 29.50
C CYS A 176 -12.72 -2.00 30.32
N ARG A 177 -12.63 -0.73 30.71
CA ARG A 177 -13.67 -0.01 31.44
C ARG A 177 -13.94 1.35 30.81
N ALA A 178 -15.20 1.75 30.82
CA ALA A 178 -15.58 3.10 30.45
C ALA A 178 -14.93 4.11 31.42
N SER A 179 -14.17 5.05 30.88
CA SER A 179 -13.53 6.14 31.64
C SER A 179 -14.17 7.48 31.29
N ALA A 180 -14.02 8.45 32.20
CA ALA A 180 -14.40 9.84 31.95
C ALA A 180 -13.43 10.45 30.92
N GLY A 181 -13.73 10.21 29.64
CA GLY A 181 -12.92 10.68 28.53
C GLY A 181 -12.84 12.20 28.42
N SER A 182 -11.88 12.67 27.64
CA SER A 182 -11.80 14.06 27.19
C SER A 182 -12.95 14.44 26.23
N ALA A 183 -13.12 15.73 25.97
CA ALA A 183 -14.04 16.18 24.93
C ALA A 183 -13.72 15.59 23.54
N ILE A 184 -12.44 15.30 23.25
CA ILE A 184 -12.01 14.69 21.99
C ILE A 184 -12.47 13.23 21.93
N THR A 185 -12.30 12.47 23.01
CA THR A 185 -12.77 11.07 23.06
C THR A 185 -14.29 10.99 22.97
N SER A 186 -15.04 11.96 23.54
CA SER A 186 -16.49 12.01 23.34
C SER A 186 -16.88 12.19 21.87
N VAL A 187 -16.13 13.00 21.11
CA VAL A 187 -16.38 13.15 19.66
C VAL A 187 -16.04 11.86 18.91
N LYS A 188 -14.95 11.18 19.28
CA LYS A 188 -14.59 9.87 18.70
C LYS A 188 -15.65 8.79 19.03
N GLN A 189 -16.19 8.79 20.25
CA GLN A 189 -17.32 7.93 20.62
C GLN A 189 -18.56 8.23 19.79
N TRP A 190 -18.87 9.51 19.52
CA TRP A 190 -19.98 9.88 18.64
C TRP A 190 -19.77 9.41 17.21
N ARG A 191 -18.53 9.48 16.69
CA ARG A 191 -18.15 8.88 15.40
C ARG A 191 -18.42 7.38 15.43
N HIS A 192 -17.95 6.67 16.45
CA HIS A 192 -18.15 5.23 16.61
C HIS A 192 -19.65 4.85 16.66
N THR A 193 -20.46 5.54 17.46
CA THR A 193 -21.91 5.32 17.52
C THR A 193 -22.57 5.60 16.16
N GLY A 194 -22.10 6.59 15.42
CA GLY A 194 -22.60 6.89 14.07
C GLY A 194 -22.27 5.80 13.06
N ILE A 195 -21.10 5.17 13.16
CA ILE A 195 -20.68 4.04 12.33
C ILE A 195 -21.57 2.82 12.63
N ARG A 196 -21.70 2.43 13.90
CA ARG A 196 -22.58 1.31 14.31
C ARG A 196 -24.04 1.53 13.92
N PHE A 197 -24.53 2.77 14.01
CA PHE A 197 -25.87 3.10 13.53
C PHE A 197 -26.06 2.84 12.03
N ILE A 198 -25.01 3.01 11.21
CA ILE A 198 -25.07 2.68 9.78
C ILE A 198 -25.08 1.16 9.61
N GLU A 199 -24.25 0.41 10.33
CA GLU A 199 -24.24 -1.07 10.31
C GLU A 199 -25.65 -1.64 10.61
N ASP A 200 -26.31 -1.10 11.65
CA ASP A 200 -27.61 -1.60 12.11
C ASP A 200 -28.78 -1.24 11.18
N VAL A 201 -28.69 -0.12 10.43
CA VAL A 201 -29.85 0.50 9.76
C VAL A 201 -29.74 0.54 8.23
N PHE A 202 -28.53 0.65 7.69
CA PHE A 202 -28.32 0.78 6.24
C PHE A 202 -28.18 -0.59 5.58
N PRO A 203 -28.62 -0.75 4.31
CA PRO A 203 -28.36 -1.97 3.54
C PRO A 203 -26.87 -2.20 3.25
N GLY A 204 -26.44 -3.46 3.12
CA GLY A 204 -25.03 -3.87 3.00
C GLY A 204 -24.21 -3.10 1.97
N ASP A 205 -24.62 -3.09 0.70
CA ASP A 205 -23.84 -2.49 -0.42
C ASP A 205 -23.55 -0.99 -0.25
N ILE A 206 -24.30 -0.29 0.60
CA ILE A 206 -24.11 1.15 0.86
C ILE A 206 -23.40 1.44 2.18
N GLN A 207 -23.30 0.48 3.11
CA GLN A 207 -22.70 0.70 4.44
C GLN A 207 -21.28 1.27 4.31
N GLY A 208 -20.37 0.56 3.63
CA GLY A 208 -18.99 1.00 3.43
C GLY A 208 -18.88 2.37 2.76
N LEU A 209 -19.66 2.63 1.71
CA LEU A 209 -19.67 3.94 1.03
C LEU A 209 -20.20 5.07 1.93
N ALA A 210 -21.25 4.81 2.70
CA ALA A 210 -21.84 5.80 3.60
C ALA A 210 -20.89 6.15 4.75
N MET A 211 -20.27 5.14 5.36
CA MET A 211 -19.26 5.31 6.40
C MET A 211 -18.05 6.10 5.88
N ALA A 212 -17.58 5.80 4.67
CA ALA A 212 -16.46 6.50 4.04
C ALA A 212 -16.76 7.98 3.79
N LEU A 213 -17.96 8.30 3.32
CA LEU A 213 -18.37 9.66 2.97
C LEU A 213 -18.78 10.51 4.19
N LEU A 214 -19.30 9.90 5.25
CA LEU A 214 -19.76 10.60 6.46
C LEU A 214 -18.67 10.70 7.53
N PHE A 215 -18.01 9.59 7.83
CA PHE A 215 -17.09 9.42 8.96
C PHE A 215 -15.64 9.15 8.54
N GLY A 216 -15.38 8.96 7.25
CA GLY A 216 -14.04 8.69 6.72
C GLY A 216 -13.58 7.24 6.93
N GLU A 217 -14.50 6.33 7.25
CA GLU A 217 -14.21 4.93 7.57
C GLU A 217 -14.41 4.02 6.35
N ARG A 218 -13.47 3.10 6.10
CA ARG A 218 -13.46 2.24 4.90
C ARG A 218 -13.40 0.75 5.19
N SER A 219 -13.34 0.35 6.47
CA SER A 219 -13.23 -1.05 6.89
C SER A 219 -14.30 -1.95 6.27
N HIS A 220 -15.56 -1.49 6.20
CA HIS A 220 -16.71 -2.25 5.66
C HIS A 220 -16.86 -2.20 4.14
N MET A 221 -15.78 -1.98 3.39
CA MET A 221 -15.81 -2.09 1.93
C MET A 221 -15.26 -3.46 1.52
N GLU A 222 -16.05 -4.19 0.75
CA GLU A 222 -15.64 -5.45 0.13
C GLU A 222 -14.29 -5.29 -0.61
N ALA A 223 -13.39 -6.26 -0.42
CA ALA A 223 -12.02 -6.21 -0.91
C ALA A 223 -11.93 -5.93 -2.42
N GLU A 224 -12.64 -6.72 -3.22
CA GLU A 224 -12.67 -6.60 -4.69
C GLU A 224 -13.15 -5.20 -5.13
N THR A 225 -14.17 -4.67 -4.44
CA THR A 225 -14.67 -3.33 -4.71
C THR A 225 -13.62 -2.28 -4.36
N LEU A 226 -12.96 -2.39 -3.21
CA LEU A 226 -11.95 -1.43 -2.79
C LEU A 226 -10.75 -1.40 -3.75
N GLU A 227 -10.29 -2.57 -4.21
CA GLU A 227 -9.23 -2.75 -5.20
C GLU A 227 -9.60 -2.09 -6.53
N ALA A 228 -10.80 -2.35 -7.05
CA ALA A 228 -11.27 -1.72 -8.29
C ALA A 228 -11.24 -0.18 -8.19
N TYR A 229 -11.59 0.42 -7.03
CA TYR A 229 -11.48 1.87 -6.84
C TYR A 229 -10.03 2.36 -6.79
N GLN A 230 -9.12 1.60 -6.16
CA GLN A 230 -7.71 1.92 -6.07
C GLN A 230 -7.04 1.89 -7.45
N ASP A 231 -7.19 0.79 -8.18
CA ASP A 231 -6.55 0.55 -9.47
C ASP A 231 -7.09 1.43 -10.58
N LEU A 232 -8.40 1.68 -10.61
CA LEU A 232 -8.99 2.66 -11.54
C LEU A 232 -8.61 4.11 -11.20
N GLY A 233 -7.91 4.35 -10.08
CA GLY A 233 -7.47 5.66 -9.66
C GLY A 233 -8.61 6.59 -9.24
N ILE A 234 -9.67 6.01 -8.67
CA ILE A 234 -10.89 6.71 -8.22
C ILE A 234 -11.15 6.56 -6.71
N VAL A 235 -10.23 5.95 -5.95
CA VAL A 235 -10.31 5.78 -4.48
C VAL A 235 -10.54 7.10 -3.72
N HIS A 236 -10.12 8.24 -4.28
CA HIS A 236 -10.37 9.54 -3.68
C HIS A 236 -11.87 9.94 -3.67
N LEU A 237 -12.73 9.28 -4.45
CA LEU A 237 -14.18 9.41 -4.35
C LEU A 237 -14.70 8.93 -2.99
N LEU A 238 -14.02 7.94 -2.40
CA LEU A 238 -14.28 7.38 -1.06
C LEU A 238 -13.60 8.18 0.06
N ALA A 239 -12.82 9.22 -0.29
CA ALA A 239 -12.11 10.04 0.67
C ALA A 239 -12.82 11.37 0.91
N ILE A 240 -12.90 11.81 2.17
CA ILE A 240 -13.40 13.15 2.48
C ILE A 240 -12.42 14.20 1.96
N SER A 241 -12.87 14.95 0.96
CA SER A 241 -12.07 15.92 0.21
C SER A 241 -12.40 17.37 0.59
N GLY A 242 -11.62 18.31 0.07
CA GLY A 242 -11.94 19.74 0.24
C GLY A 242 -13.26 20.16 -0.42
N LEU A 243 -13.72 19.42 -1.44
CA LEU A 243 -15.03 19.64 -2.04
C LEU A 243 -16.13 19.26 -1.05
N HIS A 244 -16.00 18.13 -0.36
CA HIS A 244 -16.97 17.67 0.65
C HIS A 244 -17.07 18.67 1.80
N VAL A 245 -15.94 19.11 2.37
CA VAL A 245 -15.89 20.14 3.42
C VAL A 245 -16.51 21.47 2.93
N GLY A 246 -16.25 21.85 1.68
CA GLY A 246 -16.83 23.04 1.05
C GLY A 246 -18.36 22.95 0.90
N LEU A 247 -18.89 21.78 0.53
CA LEU A 247 -20.33 21.54 0.41
C LEU A 247 -21.00 21.57 1.79
N VAL A 248 -20.44 20.89 2.79
CA VAL A 248 -20.95 20.88 4.17
C VAL A 248 -20.95 22.28 4.76
N SER A 249 -19.83 23.01 4.67
CA SER A 249 -19.74 24.38 5.18
C SER A 249 -20.70 25.34 4.47
N GLY A 250 -20.86 25.21 3.14
CA GLY A 250 -21.82 25.99 2.36
C GLY A 250 -23.27 25.69 2.76
N PHE A 251 -23.63 24.42 2.87
CA PHE A 251 -24.96 23.98 3.30
C PHE A 251 -25.30 24.54 4.69
N LEU A 252 -24.43 24.32 5.67
CA LEU A 252 -24.61 24.81 7.04
C LEU A 252 -24.71 26.34 7.09
N PHE A 253 -23.86 27.05 6.33
CA PHE A 253 -23.95 28.50 6.22
C PHE A 253 -25.33 28.94 5.75
N PHE A 254 -25.80 28.43 4.61
CA PHE A 254 -27.12 28.81 4.06
C PHE A 254 -28.27 28.39 4.98
N PHE A 255 -28.17 27.24 5.64
CA PHE A 255 -29.12 26.76 6.63
C PHE A 255 -29.26 27.74 7.80
N PHE A 256 -28.13 28.19 8.39
CA PHE A 256 -28.15 29.18 9.46
C PHE A 256 -28.76 30.51 9.01
N ILE A 257 -28.44 30.98 7.80
CA ILE A 257 -29.07 32.19 7.26
C ILE A 257 -30.59 32.03 7.13
N ARG A 258 -31.07 30.86 6.71
CA ARG A 258 -32.51 30.57 6.60
C ARG A 258 -33.22 30.49 7.94
N LEU A 259 -32.52 30.11 9.01
CA LEU A 259 -33.00 30.17 10.39
C LEU A 259 -33.02 31.60 10.97
N GLY A 260 -32.58 32.61 10.21
CA GLY A 260 -32.53 34.01 10.66
C GLY A 260 -31.26 34.37 11.44
N ILE A 261 -30.26 33.49 11.47
CA ILE A 261 -28.95 33.78 12.09
C ILE A 261 -28.19 34.76 11.20
N SER A 262 -27.56 35.77 11.80
CA SER A 262 -26.76 36.75 11.04
C SER A 262 -25.53 36.09 10.39
N ARG A 263 -25.03 36.68 9.30
CA ARG A 263 -23.85 36.16 8.58
C ARG A 263 -22.62 36.03 9.47
N GLU A 264 -22.41 36.98 10.38
CA GLU A 264 -21.30 36.98 11.32
C GLU A 264 -21.42 35.83 12.32
N ARG A 265 -22.62 35.61 12.88
CA ARG A 265 -22.88 34.50 13.80
C ARG A 265 -22.79 33.15 13.11
N ALA A 266 -23.26 33.04 11.87
CA ALA A 266 -23.09 31.83 11.06
C ALA A 266 -21.60 31.50 10.84
N CYS A 267 -20.76 32.50 10.58
CA CYS A 267 -19.30 32.30 10.48
C CYS A 267 -18.68 31.85 11.82
N GLU A 268 -19.10 32.47 12.94
CA GLU A 268 -18.62 32.09 14.28
C GLU A 268 -19.01 30.65 14.65
N LEU A 269 -20.24 30.23 14.32
CA LEU A 269 -20.68 28.85 14.52
C LEU A 269 -19.87 27.87 13.67
N LEU A 270 -19.61 28.20 12.39
CA LEU A 270 -18.80 27.35 11.51
C LEU A 270 -17.35 27.21 11.98
N LEU A 271 -16.77 28.27 12.58
CA LEU A 271 -15.42 28.19 13.17
C LEU A 271 -15.32 27.17 14.30
N ILE A 272 -16.43 26.84 14.97
CA ILE A 272 -16.51 25.82 16.02
C ILE A 272 -16.88 24.45 15.41
N LEU A 273 -17.86 24.42 14.50
CA LEU A 273 -18.39 23.18 13.94
C LEU A 273 -17.42 22.49 12.99
N LEU A 274 -16.63 23.22 12.20
CA LEU A 274 -15.73 22.60 11.22
C LEU A 274 -14.58 21.81 11.86
N PRO A 275 -13.91 22.28 12.93
CA PRO A 275 -12.95 21.45 13.68
C PRO A 275 -13.60 20.20 14.29
N LEU A 276 -14.82 20.30 14.81
CA LEU A 276 -15.56 19.13 15.32
C LEU A 276 -15.87 18.13 14.20
N TYR A 277 -16.30 18.63 13.04
CA TYR A 277 -16.51 17.81 11.85
C TYR A 277 -15.21 17.13 11.40
N ALA A 278 -14.07 17.82 11.47
CA ALA A 278 -12.78 17.21 11.12
C ALA A 278 -12.48 15.99 12.01
N LEU A 279 -12.75 16.08 13.31
CA LEU A 279 -12.56 14.97 14.25
C LEU A 279 -13.57 13.83 14.00
N LEU A 280 -14.84 14.15 13.71
CA LEU A 280 -15.86 13.16 13.33
C LEU A 280 -15.53 12.43 12.03
N ALA A 281 -14.85 13.10 11.11
CA ALA A 281 -14.40 12.58 9.82
C ALA A 281 -13.04 11.85 9.89
N GLY A 282 -12.58 11.45 11.08
CA GLY A 282 -11.31 10.74 11.29
C GLY A 282 -10.03 11.59 11.15
N ALA A 283 -10.16 12.92 11.05
CA ALA A 283 -9.05 13.87 10.99
C ALA A 283 -7.98 13.59 9.91
N ALA A 284 -8.37 12.98 8.79
CA ALA A 284 -7.45 12.72 7.68
C ALA A 284 -6.79 14.02 7.17
N PRO A 285 -5.54 13.99 6.67
CA PRO A 285 -4.82 15.19 6.23
C PRO A 285 -5.56 16.07 5.22
N SER A 286 -6.33 15.45 4.31
CA SER A 286 -7.15 16.15 3.31
C SER A 286 -8.28 16.98 3.95
N VAL A 287 -8.88 16.47 5.03
CA VAL A 287 -9.96 17.09 5.79
C VAL A 287 -9.41 18.22 6.64
N LEU A 288 -8.34 17.96 7.39
CA LEU A 288 -7.68 18.97 8.22
C LEU A 288 -7.25 20.19 7.40
N ARG A 289 -6.62 19.98 6.24
CA ARG A 289 -6.28 21.07 5.31
C ARG A 289 -7.51 21.89 4.94
N ALA A 290 -8.58 21.23 4.49
CA ALA A 290 -9.77 21.90 4.01
C ALA A 290 -10.49 22.68 5.12
N VAL A 291 -10.55 22.12 6.33
CA VAL A 291 -11.12 22.78 7.51
C VAL A 291 -10.26 23.97 7.93
N LEU A 292 -8.93 23.83 8.03
CA LEU A 292 -8.04 24.94 8.37
C LEU A 292 -8.12 26.09 7.35
N MET A 293 -8.16 25.78 6.06
CA MET A 293 -8.36 26.79 5.02
C MET A 293 -9.73 27.48 5.14
N SER A 294 -10.79 26.70 5.42
CA SER A 294 -12.15 27.23 5.62
C SER A 294 -12.20 28.15 6.84
N CYS A 295 -11.61 27.73 7.95
CA CYS A 295 -11.49 28.54 9.16
C CYS A 295 -10.72 29.83 8.90
N ALA A 296 -9.57 29.77 8.22
CA ALA A 296 -8.80 30.96 7.86
C ALA A 296 -9.63 31.95 7.02
N VAL A 297 -10.38 31.46 6.03
CA VAL A 297 -11.29 32.29 5.21
C VAL A 297 -12.41 32.90 6.06
N LEU A 298 -13.08 32.10 6.90
CA LEU A 298 -14.17 32.56 7.77
C LEU A 298 -13.69 33.62 8.78
N SER A 299 -12.53 33.42 9.40
CA SER A 299 -11.91 34.43 10.28
C SER A 299 -11.60 35.71 9.52
N CYS A 300 -11.06 35.61 8.30
CA CYS A 300 -10.76 36.77 7.47
C CYS A 300 -12.02 37.54 7.06
N ILE A 301 -13.13 36.85 6.76
CA ILE A 301 -14.44 37.47 6.53
C ILE A 301 -14.91 38.20 7.79
N ARG A 302 -14.76 37.58 8.97
CA ARG A 302 -15.18 38.15 10.25
C ARG A 302 -14.43 39.42 10.64
N PHE A 303 -13.11 39.41 10.43
CA PHE A 303 -12.22 40.54 10.75
C PHE A 303 -11.97 41.49 9.59
N ARG A 304 -12.59 41.24 8.42
CA ARG A 304 -12.44 42.02 7.19
C ARG A 304 -10.98 42.14 6.72
N VAL A 305 -10.20 41.10 6.95
CA VAL A 305 -8.80 41.00 6.49
C VAL A 305 -8.79 40.30 5.12
N PRO A 306 -8.13 40.86 4.10
CA PRO A 306 -8.00 40.17 2.82
C PRO A 306 -7.03 38.98 2.96
N LEU A 307 -7.49 37.79 2.56
CA LEU A 307 -6.65 36.59 2.49
C LEU A 307 -6.54 36.12 1.05
N HIS A 308 -5.31 35.99 0.55
CA HIS A 308 -5.09 35.33 -0.73
C HIS A 308 -5.16 33.81 -0.55
N PRO A 309 -5.83 33.06 -1.46
CA PRO A 309 -5.94 31.60 -1.35
C PRO A 309 -4.61 30.86 -1.22
N ALA A 310 -3.57 31.36 -1.90
CA ALA A 310 -2.20 30.83 -1.81
C ALA A 310 -1.60 30.99 -0.41
N ASP A 311 -1.92 32.07 0.30
CA ASP A 311 -1.47 32.27 1.67
C ASP A 311 -2.29 31.39 2.64
N GLY A 312 -3.59 31.22 2.40
CA GLY A 312 -4.44 30.32 3.18
C GLY A 312 -3.98 28.86 3.16
N ILE A 313 -3.67 28.31 1.98
CA ILE A 313 -3.11 26.96 1.87
C ILE A 313 -1.71 26.86 2.49
N SER A 314 -0.89 27.91 2.36
CA SER A 314 0.45 27.95 2.95
C SER A 314 0.39 27.95 4.48
N LEU A 315 -0.51 28.72 5.07
CA LEU A 315 -0.72 28.74 6.52
C LEU A 315 -1.24 27.40 7.05
N ALA A 316 -2.16 26.74 6.32
CA ALA A 316 -2.61 25.40 6.67
C ALA A 316 -1.47 24.38 6.61
N PHE A 317 -0.64 24.43 5.56
CA PHE A 317 0.54 23.56 5.41
C PHE A 317 1.52 23.75 6.56
N ILE A 318 1.88 25.01 6.86
CA ILE A 318 2.79 25.37 7.96
C ILE A 318 2.21 24.93 9.30
N GLY A 319 0.93 25.20 9.56
CA GLY A 319 0.29 24.86 10.83
C GLY A 319 0.25 23.35 11.09
N LEU A 320 -0.05 22.54 10.07
CA LEU A 320 -0.03 21.08 10.19
C LEU A 320 1.39 20.55 10.36
N LEU A 321 2.36 21.05 9.59
CA LEU A 321 3.74 20.59 9.71
C LEU A 321 4.39 21.02 11.02
N LEU A 322 4.00 22.14 11.64
CA LEU A 322 4.45 22.54 12.98
C LEU A 322 3.75 21.74 14.09
N TYR A 323 2.60 21.13 13.81
CA TYR A 323 1.92 20.23 14.74
C TYR A 323 2.57 18.84 14.73
N ASN A 324 2.80 18.29 13.54
CA ASN A 324 3.48 17.00 13.37
C ASN A 324 4.33 17.03 12.08
N PRO A 325 5.68 16.94 12.17
CA PRO A 325 6.54 16.99 10.99
C PRO A 325 6.36 15.76 10.08
N TYR A 326 6.00 14.61 10.64
CA TYR A 326 5.84 13.35 9.89
C TYR A 326 4.70 13.41 8.85
N MET A 327 3.74 14.34 9.00
CA MET A 327 2.68 14.53 8.02
C MET A 327 3.21 14.82 6.60
N LEU A 328 4.45 15.31 6.47
CA LEU A 328 5.09 15.53 5.16
C LEU A 328 5.26 14.24 4.35
N PHE A 329 5.46 13.10 5.01
CA PHE A 329 5.71 11.80 4.37
C PHE A 329 4.42 11.04 4.04
N HIS A 330 3.32 11.40 4.69
CA HIS A 330 2.00 10.82 4.41
C HIS A 330 1.52 11.13 2.97
N VAL A 331 1.26 10.09 2.18
CA VAL A 331 0.87 10.20 0.75
C VAL A 331 -0.37 11.09 0.55
N GLY A 332 -1.40 10.90 1.38
CA GLY A 332 -2.61 11.74 1.35
C GLY A 332 -2.36 13.23 1.61
N PHE A 333 -1.35 13.59 2.42
CA PHE A 333 -0.96 14.98 2.65
C PHE A 333 -0.27 15.55 1.40
N GLN A 334 0.70 14.80 0.84
CA GLN A 334 1.44 15.19 -0.36
C GLN A 334 0.51 15.47 -1.54
N LEU A 335 -0.36 14.51 -1.87
CA LEU A 335 -1.32 14.62 -2.97
C LEU A 335 -2.30 15.78 -2.73
N SER A 336 -2.87 15.89 -1.53
CA SER A 336 -3.89 16.91 -1.23
C SER A 336 -3.34 18.33 -1.35
N PHE A 337 -2.14 18.60 -0.80
CA PHE A 337 -1.52 19.91 -0.87
C PHE A 337 -0.95 20.23 -2.26
N ALA A 338 -0.32 19.26 -2.94
CA ALA A 338 0.23 19.46 -4.29
C ALA A 338 -0.88 19.83 -5.28
N ILE A 339 -1.96 19.04 -5.33
CA ILE A 339 -3.10 19.29 -6.23
C ILE A 339 -3.76 20.62 -5.87
N SER A 340 -4.07 20.86 -4.59
CA SER A 340 -4.76 22.08 -4.17
C SER A 340 -3.94 23.34 -4.48
N PHE A 341 -2.62 23.31 -4.23
CA PHE A 341 -1.73 24.42 -4.55
C PHE A 341 -1.65 24.66 -6.06
N ALA A 342 -1.51 23.59 -6.87
CA ALA A 342 -1.44 23.72 -8.32
C ALA A 342 -2.73 24.27 -8.93
N LEU A 343 -3.90 23.85 -8.42
CA LEU A 343 -5.21 24.41 -8.82
C LEU A 343 -5.30 25.91 -8.48
N ILE A 344 -4.89 26.32 -7.27
CA ILE A 344 -4.89 27.73 -6.85
C ILE A 344 -3.90 28.55 -7.69
N ALA A 345 -2.70 28.04 -7.92
CA ALA A 345 -1.67 28.70 -8.71
C ALA A 345 -2.11 28.89 -10.17
N SER A 346 -2.89 27.94 -10.69
CA SER A 346 -3.40 27.91 -12.07
C SER A 346 -4.75 28.60 -12.27
N ALA A 347 -5.27 29.32 -11.27
CA ALA A 347 -6.58 29.99 -11.35
C ALA A 347 -6.74 30.90 -12.58
N ALA A 348 -5.66 31.55 -13.03
CA ALA A 348 -5.67 32.40 -14.24
C ALA A 348 -5.94 31.61 -15.52
N ILE A 349 -5.51 30.35 -15.60
CA ILE A 349 -5.75 29.45 -16.72
C ILE A 349 -7.25 29.16 -16.82
N PHE A 350 -7.88 28.85 -15.68
CA PHE A 350 -9.30 28.53 -15.59
C PHE A 350 -10.21 29.72 -15.91
N ALA A 351 -9.81 30.93 -15.47
CA ALA A 351 -10.55 32.16 -15.77
C ALA A 351 -10.63 32.45 -17.29
N GLY A 352 -9.71 31.91 -18.09
CA GLY A 352 -9.75 32.00 -19.55
C GLY A 352 -10.72 31.02 -20.24
N ALA A 353 -11.30 30.07 -19.51
CA ALA A 353 -12.24 29.11 -20.07
C ALA A 353 -13.63 29.74 -20.29
N LYS A 354 -14.19 29.57 -21.49
CA LYS A 354 -15.48 30.18 -21.87
C LYS A 354 -16.71 29.48 -21.29
N THR A 355 -16.58 28.22 -20.88
CA THR A 355 -17.70 27.38 -20.40
C THR A 355 -17.33 26.66 -19.12
N ARG A 356 -18.33 26.38 -18.26
CA ARG A 356 -18.14 25.61 -17.03
C ARG A 356 -17.60 24.20 -17.28
N LEU A 357 -18.06 23.55 -18.36
CA LEU A 357 -17.56 22.24 -18.77
C LEU A 357 -16.06 22.27 -19.07
N ARG A 358 -15.60 23.29 -19.83
CA ARG A 358 -14.17 23.43 -20.14
C ARG A 358 -13.34 23.74 -18.90
N GLN A 359 -13.88 24.52 -17.96
CA GLN A 359 -13.24 24.78 -16.68
C GLN A 359 -13.09 23.48 -15.88
N PHE A 360 -14.15 22.67 -15.80
CA PHE A 360 -14.12 21.37 -15.13
C PHE A 360 -13.09 20.43 -15.76
N MET A 361 -13.07 20.30 -17.10
CA MET A 361 -12.06 19.49 -17.80
C MET A 361 -10.63 19.94 -17.49
N PHE A 362 -10.35 21.26 -17.47
CA PHE A 362 -9.02 21.74 -17.13
C PHE A 362 -8.64 21.46 -15.68
N VAL A 363 -9.58 21.53 -14.74
CA VAL A 363 -9.36 21.17 -13.34
C VAL A 363 -9.01 19.69 -13.23
N SER A 364 -9.78 18.80 -13.86
CA SER A 364 -9.53 17.36 -13.85
C SER A 364 -8.18 17.00 -14.49
N ILE A 365 -7.87 17.56 -15.66
CA ILE A 365 -6.58 17.32 -16.34
C ILE A 365 -5.41 17.83 -15.50
N LEU A 366 -5.52 19.02 -14.92
CA LEU A 366 -4.43 19.57 -14.12
C LEU A 366 -4.21 18.76 -12.84
N ALA A 367 -5.28 18.35 -12.16
CA ALA A 367 -5.19 17.49 -10.99
C ALA A 367 -4.45 16.19 -11.33
N GLN A 368 -4.80 15.57 -12.46
CA GLN A 368 -4.19 14.33 -12.92
C GLN A 368 -2.70 14.48 -13.28
N VAL A 369 -2.34 15.52 -14.01
CA VAL A 369 -0.94 15.75 -14.42
C VAL A 369 -0.05 16.07 -13.20
N VAL A 370 -0.60 16.74 -12.19
CA VAL A 370 0.13 17.08 -10.97
C VAL A 370 0.27 15.88 -10.02
N SER A 371 -0.76 15.03 -9.93
CA SER A 371 -0.70 13.82 -9.10
C SER A 371 0.15 12.71 -9.71
N PHE A 372 0.23 12.62 -11.05
CA PHE A 372 0.90 11.55 -11.77
C PHE A 372 2.29 11.17 -11.23
N PRO A 373 3.26 12.09 -11.04
CA PRO A 373 4.59 11.71 -10.57
C PRO A 373 4.60 11.12 -9.15
N LEU A 374 3.68 11.57 -8.29
CA LEU A 374 3.55 11.07 -6.93
C LEU A 374 2.83 9.72 -6.90
N ILE A 375 1.83 9.52 -7.77
CA ILE A 375 1.13 8.23 -7.88
C ILE A 375 2.10 7.15 -8.37
N VAL A 376 2.86 7.41 -9.43
CA VAL A 376 3.84 6.45 -9.96
C VAL A 376 4.94 6.13 -8.93
N TYR A 377 5.36 7.12 -8.14
CA TYR A 377 6.37 6.90 -7.10
C TYR A 377 5.89 5.95 -5.98
N HIS A 378 4.65 6.13 -5.51
CA HIS A 378 4.13 5.38 -4.34
C HIS A 378 3.39 4.09 -4.71
N PHE A 379 2.70 4.06 -5.85
CA PHE A 379 1.82 2.95 -6.23
C PHE A 379 2.30 2.18 -7.47
N HIS A 380 3.33 2.66 -8.17
CA HIS A 380 3.96 2.03 -9.34
C HIS A 380 3.07 1.82 -10.57
N THR A 381 1.75 1.94 -10.41
CA THR A 381 0.76 1.79 -11.47
C THR A 381 0.04 3.11 -11.72
N TYR A 382 -0.59 3.20 -12.89
CA TYR A 382 -1.45 4.32 -13.23
C TYR A 382 -2.50 3.91 -14.26
N SER A 383 -3.78 4.08 -13.92
CA SER A 383 -4.89 3.82 -14.84
C SER A 383 -5.15 4.98 -15.79
N LEU A 384 -5.17 4.69 -17.09
CA LEU A 384 -5.60 5.64 -18.12
C LEU A 384 -7.10 5.99 -18.01
N LEU A 385 -7.88 5.14 -17.34
CA LEU A 385 -9.31 5.35 -17.09
C LEU A 385 -9.59 6.30 -15.92
N SER A 386 -8.58 6.61 -15.10
CA SER A 386 -8.75 7.54 -13.97
C SER A 386 -9.33 8.89 -14.42
N LEU A 387 -8.83 9.48 -15.51
CA LEU A 387 -9.34 10.77 -16.00
C LEU A 387 -10.81 10.72 -16.46
N PRO A 388 -11.23 9.84 -17.40
CA PRO A 388 -12.62 9.77 -17.83
C PRO A 388 -13.57 9.37 -16.70
N LEU A 389 -13.19 8.44 -15.82
CA LEU A 389 -14.00 8.06 -14.67
C LEU A 389 -14.18 9.22 -13.69
N ASN A 390 -13.12 9.97 -13.41
CA ASN A 390 -13.23 11.17 -12.55
C ASN A 390 -14.12 12.26 -13.15
N ILE A 391 -14.07 12.44 -14.47
CA ILE A 391 -14.96 13.39 -15.16
C ILE A 391 -16.43 12.95 -15.03
N ALA A 392 -16.70 11.65 -15.11
CA ALA A 392 -18.05 11.10 -15.05
C ALA A 392 -18.61 11.03 -13.61
N PHE A 393 -17.83 10.52 -12.65
CA PHE A 393 -18.33 10.09 -11.35
C PHE A 393 -18.10 11.09 -10.22
N VAL A 394 -17.09 11.98 -10.30
CA VAL A 394 -16.92 13.04 -9.28
C VAL A 394 -18.20 13.88 -9.12
N PRO A 395 -18.88 14.35 -10.18
CA PRO A 395 -20.12 15.10 -10.04
C PRO A 395 -21.25 14.26 -9.42
N VAL A 396 -21.35 12.98 -9.78
CA VAL A 396 -22.40 12.09 -9.28
C VAL A 396 -22.21 11.85 -7.78
N VAL A 397 -20.99 11.49 -7.36
CA VAL A 397 -20.68 11.28 -5.94
C VAL A 397 -20.89 12.56 -5.15
N SER A 398 -20.36 13.69 -5.63
CA SER A 398 -20.36 14.94 -4.88
C SER A 398 -21.73 15.64 -4.82
N VAL A 399 -22.53 15.57 -5.89
CA VAL A 399 -23.79 16.33 -6.00
C VAL A 399 -25.01 15.47 -5.70
N ILE A 400 -24.94 14.15 -5.92
CA ILE A 400 -26.08 13.24 -5.73
C ILE A 400 -25.85 12.37 -4.50
N ILE A 401 -24.82 11.52 -4.51
CA ILE A 401 -24.62 10.50 -3.47
C ILE A 401 -24.36 11.15 -2.12
N LEU A 402 -23.37 12.04 -2.01
CA LEU A 402 -22.99 12.63 -0.74
C LEU A 402 -24.16 13.38 -0.06
N PRO A 403 -24.90 14.28 -0.74
CA PRO A 403 -26.09 14.88 -0.13
C PRO A 403 -27.18 13.86 0.22
N ALA A 404 -27.40 12.83 -0.62
CA ALA A 404 -28.38 11.79 -0.34
C ALA A 404 -28.02 11.00 0.92
N VAL A 405 -26.76 10.57 1.06
CA VAL A 405 -26.26 9.86 2.24
C VAL A 405 -26.46 10.70 3.51
N TRP A 406 -26.11 11.99 3.50
CA TRP A 406 -26.37 12.89 4.63
C TRP A 406 -27.85 13.01 4.99
N VAL A 407 -28.71 13.21 3.99
CA VAL A 407 -30.16 13.34 4.21
C VAL A 407 -30.75 12.05 4.75
N LEU A 408 -30.36 10.91 4.18
CA LEU A 408 -30.86 9.60 4.60
C LEU A 408 -30.35 9.20 5.97
N PHE A 409 -29.10 9.49 6.31
CA PHE A 409 -28.59 9.31 7.66
C PHE A 409 -29.43 10.09 8.68
N LEU A 410 -29.64 11.39 8.45
CA LEU A 410 -30.47 12.22 9.35
C LEU A 410 -31.94 11.78 9.38
N LEU A 411 -32.50 11.32 8.27
CA LEU A 411 -33.87 10.82 8.20
C LEU A 411 -34.03 9.48 8.94
N SER A 412 -33.05 8.58 8.82
CA SER A 412 -32.99 7.32 9.57
C SER A 412 -32.97 7.56 11.06
N MET A 413 -32.27 8.60 11.54
CA MET A 413 -32.27 8.97 12.97
C MET A 413 -33.66 9.41 13.47
N ILE A 414 -34.51 9.96 12.60
CA ILE A 414 -35.89 10.32 12.95
C ILE A 414 -36.77 9.07 12.92
N SER A 415 -36.68 8.29 11.84
CA SER A 415 -37.40 7.02 11.68
C SER A 415 -36.78 6.20 10.55
N PRO A 416 -36.25 4.99 10.82
CA PRO A 416 -35.75 4.08 9.79
C PRO A 416 -36.79 3.74 8.72
N PHE A 417 -38.06 3.73 9.09
CA PHE A 417 -39.16 3.49 8.15
C PHE A 417 -39.23 4.56 7.04
N LEU A 418 -39.00 5.83 7.38
CA LEU A 418 -39.07 6.94 6.42
C LEU A 418 -37.92 6.92 5.41
N SER A 419 -36.75 6.43 5.81
CA SER A 419 -35.57 6.36 4.96
C SER A 419 -35.50 5.07 4.13
N SER A 420 -36.09 3.97 4.60
CA SER A 420 -36.00 2.62 4.00
C SER A 420 -36.17 2.58 2.47
N VAL A 421 -37.25 3.17 1.94
CA VAL A 421 -37.52 3.19 0.47
C VAL A 421 -36.43 3.92 -0.30
N TRP A 422 -35.92 5.01 0.26
CA TRP A 422 -34.88 5.82 -0.39
C TRP A 422 -33.49 5.19 -0.25
N LEU A 423 -33.24 4.49 0.86
CA LEU A 423 -32.04 3.69 1.06
C LEU A 423 -31.96 2.56 0.01
N LEU A 424 -33.04 1.83 -0.22
CA LEU A 424 -33.12 0.80 -1.27
C LEU A 424 -32.87 1.36 -2.68
N LEU A 425 -33.32 2.59 -2.96
CA LEU A 425 -33.06 3.24 -4.25
C LEU A 425 -31.58 3.61 -4.39
N LEU A 426 -30.98 4.13 -3.32
CA LEU A 426 -29.57 4.53 -3.32
C LEU A 426 -28.65 3.30 -3.37
N GLU A 427 -28.96 2.25 -2.63
CA GLU A 427 -28.31 0.94 -2.68
C GLU A 427 -28.24 0.42 -4.12
N LYS A 428 -29.38 0.34 -4.83
CA LYS A 428 -29.40 -0.10 -6.24
C LYS A 428 -28.54 0.77 -7.16
N MET A 429 -28.49 2.08 -6.92
CA MET A 429 -27.66 2.99 -7.71
C MET A 429 -26.16 2.74 -7.43
N VAL A 430 -25.80 2.53 -6.17
CA VAL A 430 -24.43 2.28 -5.71
C VAL A 430 -23.95 0.90 -6.18
N ALA A 431 -24.78 -0.14 -6.05
CA ALA A 431 -24.52 -1.48 -6.56
C ALA A 431 -24.19 -1.46 -8.07
N VAL A 432 -24.95 -0.70 -8.88
CA VAL A 432 -24.65 -0.54 -10.30
C VAL A 432 -23.27 0.10 -10.52
N PHE A 433 -22.84 1.04 -9.68
CA PHE A 433 -21.52 1.64 -9.80
C PHE A 433 -20.42 0.67 -9.41
N HIS A 434 -20.60 -0.09 -8.32
CA HIS A 434 -19.67 -1.13 -7.92
C HIS A 434 -19.49 -2.17 -9.04
N THR A 435 -20.59 -2.71 -9.58
CA THR A 435 -20.54 -3.65 -10.72
C THR A 435 -19.88 -3.05 -11.96
N VAL A 436 -20.12 -1.76 -12.26
CA VAL A 436 -19.47 -1.11 -13.41
C VAL A 436 -17.96 -0.98 -13.18
N PHE A 437 -17.53 -0.64 -11.96
CA PHE A 437 -16.11 -0.48 -11.66
C PHE A 437 -15.37 -1.82 -11.62
N THR A 438 -15.92 -2.84 -10.98
CA THR A 438 -15.31 -4.19 -10.98
C THR A 438 -15.24 -4.76 -12.40
N TYR A 439 -16.32 -4.63 -13.18
CA TYR A 439 -16.32 -5.06 -14.59
C TYR A 439 -15.24 -4.33 -15.42
N VAL A 440 -15.13 -3.01 -15.28
CA VAL A 440 -14.14 -2.22 -16.02
C VAL A 440 -12.71 -2.53 -15.57
N HIS A 441 -12.50 -2.75 -14.28
CA HIS A 441 -11.21 -3.17 -13.71
C HIS A 441 -10.74 -4.48 -14.33
N GLN A 442 -11.58 -5.52 -14.31
CA GLN A 442 -11.28 -6.86 -14.85
C GLN A 442 -11.03 -6.88 -16.38
N HIS A 443 -11.68 -6.00 -17.16
CA HIS A 443 -11.67 -6.12 -18.64
C HIS A 443 -10.90 -5.03 -19.39
N SER A 444 -10.43 -3.97 -18.72
CA SER A 444 -9.92 -2.81 -19.46
C SER A 444 -8.51 -2.99 -20.01
N GLY A 445 -7.61 -3.66 -19.28
CA GLY A 445 -6.18 -3.71 -19.62
C GLY A 445 -5.52 -2.32 -19.75
N LEU A 446 -6.12 -1.28 -19.13
CA LEU A 446 -5.70 0.12 -19.24
C LEU A 446 -4.95 0.63 -18.00
N ILE A 447 -4.52 -0.30 -17.13
CA ILE A 447 -3.65 -0.04 -15.99
C ILE A 447 -2.22 -0.21 -16.49
N LEU A 448 -1.44 0.87 -16.46
CA LEU A 448 -0.05 0.86 -16.88
C LEU A 448 0.85 0.68 -15.66
N VAL A 449 1.75 -0.29 -15.72
CA VAL A 449 2.78 -0.52 -14.70
C VAL A 449 4.06 0.22 -15.09
N PHE A 450 4.51 1.16 -14.27
CA PHE A 450 5.67 2.02 -14.53
C PHE A 450 6.93 1.61 -13.78
N GLY A 451 6.81 0.75 -12.77
CA GLY A 451 7.88 0.49 -11.81
C GLY A 451 8.13 1.65 -10.86
N LYS A 452 9.01 1.42 -9.90
CA LYS A 452 9.44 2.41 -8.92
C LYS A 452 10.27 3.49 -9.60
N ALA A 453 9.69 4.68 -9.76
CA ALA A 453 10.42 5.84 -10.24
C ALA A 453 11.45 6.30 -9.20
N SER A 454 12.70 6.51 -9.62
CA SER A 454 13.69 7.10 -8.73
C SER A 454 13.29 8.52 -8.33
N GLY A 455 13.69 8.98 -7.14
CA GLY A 455 13.36 10.33 -6.68
C GLY A 455 13.85 11.42 -7.64
N VAL A 456 14.94 11.18 -8.38
CA VAL A 456 15.45 12.08 -9.43
C VAL A 456 14.47 12.18 -10.59
N TRP A 457 13.91 11.05 -11.06
CA TRP A 457 12.90 11.04 -12.12
C TRP A 457 11.63 11.78 -11.69
N VAL A 458 11.17 11.57 -10.46
CA VAL A 458 10.00 12.27 -9.91
C VAL A 458 10.24 13.78 -9.89
N ILE A 459 11.39 14.24 -9.40
CA ILE A 459 11.74 15.67 -9.39
C ILE A 459 11.77 16.23 -10.81
N LEU A 460 12.38 15.51 -11.76
CA LEU A 460 12.42 15.93 -13.15
C LEU A 460 11.01 16.10 -13.73
N MET A 461 10.13 15.12 -13.53
CA MET A 461 8.74 15.19 -13.98
C MET A 461 8.00 16.37 -13.35
N VAL A 462 8.11 16.57 -12.03
CA VAL A 462 7.48 17.70 -11.33
C VAL A 462 7.97 19.04 -11.88
N VAL A 463 9.28 19.21 -12.07
CA VAL A 463 9.86 20.44 -12.63
C VAL A 463 9.35 20.70 -14.04
N LEU A 464 9.30 19.67 -14.89
CA LEU A 464 8.78 19.80 -16.25
C LEU A 464 7.29 20.15 -16.28
N VAL A 465 6.47 19.54 -15.41
CA VAL A 465 5.05 19.89 -15.25
C VAL A 465 4.88 21.35 -14.86
N ILE A 466 5.69 21.86 -13.92
CA ILE A 466 5.68 23.28 -13.54
C ILE A 466 6.07 24.17 -14.73
N ILE A 467 7.10 23.80 -15.50
CA ILE A 467 7.52 24.54 -16.70
C ILE A 467 6.39 24.59 -17.74
N VAL A 468 5.71 23.47 -17.99
CA VAL A 468 4.56 23.39 -18.89
C VAL A 468 3.46 24.37 -18.44
N ALA A 469 3.08 24.33 -17.16
CA ALA A 469 2.06 25.22 -16.61
C ALA A 469 2.42 26.70 -16.79
N ILE A 470 3.66 27.09 -16.49
CA ILE A 470 4.15 28.48 -16.63
C ILE A 470 4.14 28.93 -18.10
N LEU A 471 4.60 28.09 -19.03
CA LEU A 471 4.64 28.42 -20.46
C LEU A 471 3.23 28.52 -21.05
N PHE A 472 2.33 27.63 -20.62
CA PHE A 472 0.93 27.63 -21.01
C PHE A 472 0.20 28.88 -20.52
N GLU A 473 0.37 29.27 -19.25
CA GLU A 473 -0.21 30.50 -18.68
C GLU A 473 0.25 31.75 -19.47
N LYS A 474 1.54 31.80 -19.84
CA LYS A 474 2.11 32.88 -20.66
C LYS A 474 1.75 32.82 -22.15
N ARG A 475 0.92 31.85 -22.56
CA ARG A 475 0.51 31.59 -23.96
C ARG A 475 1.69 31.45 -24.92
N ARG A 476 2.84 30.93 -24.45
CA ARG A 476 4.01 30.71 -25.29
C ARG A 476 3.89 29.36 -25.99
N LYS A 477 3.97 29.33 -27.32
CA LYS A 477 3.90 28.09 -28.12
C LYS A 477 4.92 27.02 -27.70
N SER A 478 6.02 27.41 -27.06
CA SER A 478 7.03 26.49 -26.52
C SER A 478 6.51 25.55 -25.43
N PHE A 479 5.32 25.78 -24.87
CA PHE A 479 4.68 24.84 -23.93
C PHE A 479 4.52 23.45 -24.56
N VAL A 480 4.31 23.38 -25.88
CA VAL A 480 4.16 22.11 -26.61
C VAL A 480 5.45 21.28 -26.50
N TYR A 481 6.63 21.89 -26.69
CA TYR A 481 7.90 21.18 -26.55
C TYR A 481 8.14 20.69 -25.12
N ALA A 482 7.77 21.51 -24.12
CA ALA A 482 7.86 21.09 -22.72
C ALA A 482 6.90 19.94 -22.40
N ALA A 483 5.68 19.95 -22.95
CA ALA A 483 4.71 18.87 -22.77
C ALA A 483 5.18 17.58 -23.46
N VAL A 484 5.73 17.68 -24.68
CA VAL A 484 6.37 16.55 -25.36
C VAL A 484 7.52 16.00 -24.52
N LEU A 485 8.34 16.86 -23.92
CA LEU A 485 9.44 16.41 -23.06
C LEU A 485 8.93 15.69 -21.80
N VAL A 486 7.84 16.14 -21.18
CA VAL A 486 7.18 15.38 -20.09
C VAL A 486 6.79 14.00 -20.59
N THR A 487 6.10 13.91 -21.73
CA THR A 487 5.69 12.62 -22.31
C THR A 487 6.87 11.71 -22.61
N VAL A 488 7.97 12.25 -23.14
CA VAL A 488 9.19 11.47 -23.41
C VAL A 488 9.82 10.96 -22.12
N VAL A 489 9.90 11.78 -21.07
CA VAL A 489 10.44 11.36 -19.76
C VAL A 489 9.55 10.30 -19.13
N THR A 490 8.23 10.47 -19.19
CA THR A 490 7.27 9.47 -18.72
C THR A 490 7.35 8.16 -19.51
N ALA A 491 7.46 8.24 -20.84
CA ALA A 491 7.63 7.06 -21.68
C ALA A 491 8.96 6.37 -21.40
N PHE A 492 10.05 7.12 -21.17
CA PHE A 492 11.34 6.56 -20.80
C PHE A 492 11.26 5.81 -19.46
N GLN A 493 10.56 6.36 -18.45
CA GLN A 493 10.32 5.66 -17.19
C GLN A 493 9.54 4.37 -17.42
N TYR A 494 8.46 4.42 -18.20
CA TYR A 494 7.64 3.24 -18.53
C TYR A 494 8.45 2.14 -19.22
N PHE A 495 9.31 2.50 -20.19
CA PHE A 495 10.14 1.54 -20.92
C PHE A 495 11.48 1.23 -20.25
N TYR A 496 11.79 1.83 -19.10
CA TYR A 496 13.06 1.65 -18.41
C TYR A 496 13.42 0.18 -18.17
N PRO A 497 12.50 -0.69 -17.72
CA PRO A 497 12.82 -2.09 -17.45
C PRO A 497 13.32 -2.85 -18.68
N TYR A 498 12.86 -2.50 -19.89
CA TYR A 498 13.33 -3.10 -21.15
C TYR A 498 14.73 -2.64 -21.59
N PHE A 499 15.29 -1.62 -20.94
CA PHE A 499 16.68 -1.19 -21.15
C PHE A 499 17.63 -1.77 -20.10
N ASP A 500 17.11 -2.41 -19.06
CA ASP A 500 17.88 -3.00 -17.99
C ASP A 500 18.55 -4.29 -18.46
N SER A 501 19.88 -4.34 -18.44
CA SER A 501 20.65 -5.50 -18.89
C SER A 501 20.95 -6.50 -17.79
N GLN A 502 20.51 -6.26 -16.55
CA GLN A 502 20.81 -7.16 -15.43
C GLN A 502 19.96 -8.43 -15.51
N LEU A 503 20.62 -9.57 -15.31
CA LEU A 503 19.96 -10.84 -14.98
C LEU A 503 19.76 -10.89 -13.48
N ARG A 504 18.56 -11.23 -13.01
CA ARG A 504 18.24 -11.34 -11.58
C ARG A 504 17.49 -12.62 -11.25
N VAL A 505 17.78 -13.18 -10.07
CA VAL A 505 16.99 -14.22 -9.41
C VAL A 505 16.68 -13.71 -8.01
N THR A 506 15.40 -13.49 -7.70
CA THR A 506 14.96 -13.01 -6.39
C THR A 506 14.07 -14.06 -5.74
N PHE A 507 14.44 -14.47 -4.52
CA PHE A 507 13.58 -15.22 -3.61
C PHE A 507 12.79 -14.18 -2.81
N ILE A 508 11.51 -14.07 -3.11
CA ILE A 508 10.59 -13.09 -2.50
C ILE A 508 10.18 -13.66 -1.14
N ASP A 509 10.21 -12.82 -0.11
CA ASP A 509 9.70 -13.19 1.22
C ASP A 509 8.17 -13.03 1.22
N VAL A 510 7.47 -14.12 0.94
CA VAL A 510 6.01 -14.21 0.96
C VAL A 510 5.46 -14.64 2.32
N GLY A 511 6.29 -14.61 3.37
CA GLY A 511 5.99 -15.26 4.63
C GLY A 511 6.11 -16.77 4.48
N GLN A 512 5.00 -17.50 4.55
CA GLN A 512 5.00 -18.95 4.40
C GLN A 512 5.03 -19.36 2.92
N GLY A 513 5.85 -20.36 2.60
CA GLY A 513 5.95 -20.94 1.26
C GLY A 513 7.12 -20.41 0.44
N GLY A 514 7.04 -20.63 -0.88
CA GLY A 514 8.06 -20.21 -1.84
C GLY A 514 7.54 -19.22 -2.88
N SER A 515 8.36 -18.24 -3.26
CA SER A 515 8.14 -17.46 -4.49
C SER A 515 9.48 -16.95 -5.04
N ILE A 516 9.77 -17.29 -6.29
CA ILE A 516 11.07 -17.02 -6.92
C ILE A 516 10.84 -16.34 -8.26
N LEU A 517 11.34 -15.12 -8.40
CA LEU A 517 11.31 -14.36 -9.64
C LEU A 517 12.65 -14.47 -10.36
N ILE A 518 12.61 -14.89 -11.62
CA ILE A 518 13.76 -14.92 -12.53
C ILE A 518 13.52 -13.89 -13.63
N GLU A 519 14.36 -12.85 -13.68
CA GLU A 519 14.32 -11.79 -14.69
C GLU A 519 15.53 -11.91 -15.61
N LEU A 520 15.30 -12.30 -16.87
CA LEU A 520 16.35 -12.28 -17.89
C LEU A 520 16.64 -10.84 -18.35
N PRO A 521 17.87 -10.57 -18.85
CA PRO A 521 18.25 -9.25 -19.35
C PRO A 521 17.26 -8.69 -20.37
N TYR A 522 16.98 -7.39 -20.25
CA TYR A 522 16.05 -6.62 -21.08
C TYR A 522 14.59 -7.12 -21.01
N GLN A 523 14.23 -7.83 -19.92
CA GLN A 523 12.94 -8.51 -19.76
C GLN A 523 12.58 -9.39 -20.97
N ARG A 524 13.57 -10.10 -21.53
CA ARG A 524 13.33 -11.07 -22.62
C ARG A 524 12.66 -12.36 -22.15
N GLY A 525 12.60 -12.55 -20.84
CA GLY A 525 11.92 -13.65 -20.17
C GLY A 525 11.79 -13.31 -18.70
N VAL A 526 10.55 -13.32 -18.21
CA VAL A 526 10.21 -13.13 -16.80
C VAL A 526 9.47 -14.38 -16.34
N TYR A 527 10.06 -15.10 -15.39
CA TYR A 527 9.52 -16.35 -14.88
C TYR A 527 9.28 -16.23 -13.38
N LEU A 528 8.09 -16.65 -12.94
CA LEU A 528 7.73 -16.74 -11.53
C LEU A 528 7.56 -18.20 -11.16
N ILE A 529 8.33 -18.69 -10.19
CA ILE A 529 8.17 -20.02 -9.60
C ILE A 529 7.46 -19.82 -8.26
N ASP A 530 6.24 -20.34 -8.15
CA ASP A 530 5.38 -20.25 -6.97
C ASP A 530 5.04 -18.81 -6.52
N GLY A 531 4.00 -18.67 -5.68
CA GLY A 531 3.42 -17.40 -5.22
C GLY A 531 3.24 -17.30 -3.71
N GLY A 532 3.69 -18.30 -2.94
CA GLY A 532 3.43 -18.37 -1.51
C GLY A 532 1.98 -18.74 -1.19
N GLY A 533 1.68 -18.78 0.11
CA GLY A 533 0.34 -19.02 0.62
C GLY A 533 0.40 -19.48 2.07
N ALA A 534 -0.64 -19.22 2.84
CA ALA A 534 -0.76 -19.75 4.20
C ALA A 534 -2.01 -20.62 4.28
N ILE A 535 -1.83 -21.91 4.60
CA ILE A 535 -2.96 -22.83 4.82
C ILE A 535 -3.82 -22.27 5.95
N THR A 536 -5.06 -21.95 5.59
CA THR A 536 -6.08 -21.45 6.52
C THR A 536 -7.05 -22.59 6.81
N PHE A 537 -7.25 -22.90 8.08
CA PHE A 537 -8.18 -23.97 8.46
C PHE A 537 -9.64 -23.50 8.34
N PRO A 538 -10.59 -24.43 8.15
CA PRO A 538 -12.01 -24.12 8.17
C PRO A 538 -12.35 -23.34 9.45
N LYS A 539 -12.98 -22.19 9.26
CA LYS A 539 -13.38 -21.26 10.30
C LYS A 539 -14.90 -21.24 10.38
N GLU A 540 -15.44 -20.92 11.55
CA GLU A 540 -16.86 -20.61 11.67
C GLU A 540 -17.17 -19.28 10.97
N ASN A 541 -18.40 -19.08 10.49
CA ASN A 541 -18.77 -17.90 9.69
C ASN A 541 -18.42 -16.57 10.36
N TRP A 542 -18.47 -16.49 11.70
CA TRP A 542 -18.14 -15.27 12.45
C TRP A 542 -16.63 -14.99 12.52
N GLN A 543 -15.79 -16.00 12.28
CA GLN A 543 -14.33 -15.89 12.26
C GLN A 543 -13.79 -15.57 10.86
N GLU A 544 -14.64 -15.65 9.84
CA GLU A 544 -14.28 -15.30 8.48
C GLU A 544 -13.98 -13.80 8.38
N GLN A 545 -12.83 -13.50 7.79
CA GLN A 545 -12.38 -12.13 7.56
C GLN A 545 -12.92 -11.64 6.22
N GLU A 546 -13.38 -10.39 6.16
CA GLU A 546 -13.75 -9.69 4.93
C GLU A 546 -12.54 -9.56 3.99
N GLN A 547 -11.33 -9.42 4.56
CA GLN A 547 -10.07 -9.35 3.80
C GLN A 547 -9.11 -10.47 4.22
N ARG A 548 -9.12 -11.58 3.48
CA ARG A 548 -8.17 -12.68 3.72
C ARG A 548 -6.75 -12.23 3.36
N PRO A 549 -5.73 -12.51 4.21
CA PRO A 549 -4.34 -12.27 3.85
C PRO A 549 -3.96 -13.08 2.62
N ASP A 550 -3.66 -12.40 1.52
CA ASP A 550 -3.23 -12.99 0.26
C ASP A 550 -1.80 -12.51 -0.05
N PRO A 551 -0.78 -13.39 0.00
CA PRO A 551 0.59 -13.01 -0.30
C PRO A 551 0.77 -12.53 -1.75
N GLY A 552 -0.09 -12.98 -2.67
CA GLY A 552 -0.18 -12.49 -4.03
C GLY A 552 -0.48 -11.00 -4.08
N ARG A 553 -1.61 -10.58 -3.50
CA ARG A 553 -2.04 -9.16 -3.47
C ARG A 553 -1.18 -8.28 -2.59
N GLN A 554 -0.69 -8.80 -1.48
CA GLN A 554 0.04 -8.01 -0.49
C GLN A 554 1.54 -7.90 -0.78
N THR A 555 2.13 -8.91 -1.44
CA THR A 555 3.58 -9.01 -1.62
C THR A 555 3.98 -9.20 -3.07
N VAL A 556 3.56 -10.30 -3.71
CA VAL A 556 4.10 -10.70 -5.03
C VAL A 556 3.74 -9.68 -6.10
N VAL A 557 2.46 -9.35 -6.25
CA VAL A 557 1.98 -8.41 -7.27
C VAL A 557 2.57 -7.01 -7.06
N PRO A 558 2.51 -6.38 -5.87
CA PRO A 558 3.15 -5.09 -5.63
C PRO A 558 4.67 -5.11 -5.92
N TYR A 559 5.36 -6.20 -5.59
CA TYR A 559 6.78 -6.35 -5.88
C TYR A 559 7.06 -6.39 -7.39
N LEU A 560 6.33 -7.20 -8.17
CA LEU A 560 6.41 -7.24 -9.62
C LEU A 560 6.11 -5.86 -10.25
N GLN A 561 5.04 -5.21 -9.78
CA GLN A 561 4.67 -3.87 -10.24
C GLN A 561 5.77 -2.84 -9.93
N SER A 562 6.46 -2.96 -8.79
CA SER A 562 7.60 -2.09 -8.44
C SER A 562 8.80 -2.23 -9.38
N LEU A 563 8.95 -3.38 -10.03
CA LEU A 563 9.98 -3.63 -11.04
C LEU A 563 9.54 -3.22 -12.45
N GLY A 564 8.29 -2.78 -12.61
CA GLY A 564 7.73 -2.46 -13.92
C GLY A 564 7.31 -3.70 -14.72
N ILE A 565 7.10 -4.83 -14.03
CA ILE A 565 6.64 -6.08 -14.64
C ILE A 565 5.10 -6.06 -14.65
N SER A 566 4.52 -6.18 -15.83
CA SER A 566 3.07 -6.36 -16.03
C SER A 566 2.72 -7.67 -16.74
N HIS A 567 3.75 -8.46 -17.06
CA HIS A 567 3.65 -9.63 -17.91
C HIS A 567 4.66 -10.69 -17.47
N LEU A 568 4.21 -11.94 -17.40
CA LEU A 568 5.02 -13.11 -17.06
C LEU A 568 4.96 -14.10 -18.23
N ASP A 569 6.12 -14.40 -18.79
CA ASP A 569 6.24 -15.38 -19.87
C ASP A 569 5.86 -16.80 -19.37
N LYS A 570 6.25 -17.11 -18.13
CA LYS A 570 5.93 -18.38 -17.46
C LYS A 570 5.66 -18.18 -15.98
N VAL A 571 4.57 -18.74 -15.51
CA VAL A 571 4.33 -19.02 -14.09
C VAL A 571 4.51 -20.53 -13.90
N ILE A 572 5.30 -20.94 -12.94
CA ILE A 572 5.61 -22.34 -12.65
C ILE A 572 5.05 -22.65 -11.27
N VAL A 573 4.10 -23.56 -11.21
CA VAL A 573 3.59 -24.14 -9.98
C VAL A 573 4.38 -25.42 -9.75
N THR A 574 5.20 -25.47 -8.70
CA THR A 574 6.05 -26.63 -8.46
C THR A 574 5.22 -27.87 -8.13
N HIS A 575 4.21 -27.74 -7.27
CA HIS A 575 3.26 -28.80 -6.88
C HIS A 575 1.96 -28.21 -6.30
N GLY A 576 1.04 -29.08 -5.88
CA GLY A 576 -0.34 -28.74 -5.52
C GLY A 576 -0.58 -28.16 -4.13
N ASP A 577 0.45 -27.83 -3.34
CA ASP A 577 0.26 -27.29 -2.00
C ASP A 577 -0.04 -25.78 -2.01
N TYR A 578 -0.94 -25.37 -1.13
CA TYR A 578 -1.47 -24.00 -1.11
C TYR A 578 -0.39 -22.94 -0.84
N ASP A 579 0.68 -23.26 -0.11
CA ASP A 579 1.81 -22.35 0.10
C ASP A 579 2.73 -22.19 -1.13
N HIS A 580 2.38 -22.82 -2.25
CA HIS A 580 3.03 -22.65 -3.54
C HIS A 580 2.14 -21.93 -4.56
N TYR A 581 0.87 -22.34 -4.72
CA TYR A 581 -0.02 -21.70 -5.71
C TYR A 581 -0.97 -20.64 -5.13
N GLY A 582 -1.12 -20.53 -3.81
CA GLY A 582 -2.14 -19.70 -3.17
C GLY A 582 -2.08 -18.23 -3.59
N GLY A 583 -0.89 -17.62 -3.55
CA GLY A 583 -0.70 -16.24 -4.00
C GLY A 583 -0.77 -16.04 -5.52
N LEU A 584 -0.82 -17.12 -6.32
CA LEU A 584 -0.88 -17.02 -7.78
C LEU A 584 -2.27 -16.66 -8.30
N PHE A 585 -3.33 -16.78 -7.50
CA PHE A 585 -4.68 -16.28 -7.87
C PHE A 585 -4.62 -14.79 -8.23
N ALA A 586 -4.08 -13.98 -7.31
CA ALA A 586 -3.88 -12.55 -7.54
C ALA A 586 -2.96 -12.28 -8.73
N VAL A 587 -1.92 -13.11 -8.93
CA VAL A 587 -0.99 -12.95 -10.05
C VAL A 587 -1.71 -13.13 -11.39
N VAL A 588 -2.52 -14.18 -11.58
CA VAL A 588 -3.21 -14.41 -12.86
C VAL A 588 -4.35 -13.42 -13.09
N GLU A 589 -4.91 -12.82 -12.04
CA GLU A 589 -5.95 -11.79 -12.13
C GLU A 589 -5.39 -10.40 -12.46
N GLU A 590 -4.23 -10.06 -11.90
CA GLU A 590 -3.66 -8.70 -12.03
C GLU A 590 -2.55 -8.60 -13.09
N MET A 591 -1.99 -9.73 -13.55
CA MET A 591 -0.89 -9.79 -14.52
C MET A 591 -1.26 -10.62 -15.75
N SER A 592 -0.68 -10.25 -16.90
CA SER A 592 -0.76 -11.09 -18.08
C SER A 592 0.21 -12.26 -17.96
N VAL A 593 -0.30 -13.50 -18.01
CA VAL A 593 0.50 -14.72 -17.96
C VAL A 593 0.38 -15.47 -19.28
N ASP A 594 1.50 -15.73 -19.95
CA ASP A 594 1.51 -16.46 -21.23
C ASP A 594 1.31 -17.96 -21.04
N THR A 595 2.11 -18.58 -20.17
CA THR A 595 2.04 -20.02 -19.90
C THR A 595 2.07 -20.30 -18.40
N LEU A 596 1.15 -21.12 -17.92
CA LEU A 596 1.21 -21.69 -16.58
C LEU A 596 1.69 -23.14 -16.68
N LEU A 597 2.83 -23.45 -16.05
CA LEU A 597 3.40 -24.79 -15.97
C LEU A 597 2.94 -25.47 -14.69
N TYR A 598 2.48 -26.72 -14.81
CA TYR A 598 2.09 -27.58 -13.70
C TYR A 598 2.74 -28.96 -13.87
N PRO A 599 3.12 -29.69 -12.80
CA PRO A 599 3.72 -31.01 -12.94
C PRO A 599 2.78 -31.98 -13.68
N HIS A 600 3.33 -32.84 -14.52
CA HIS A 600 2.59 -33.95 -15.12
C HIS A 600 2.31 -35.03 -14.06
N ALA A 601 1.30 -34.79 -13.23
CA ALA A 601 0.85 -35.66 -12.17
C ALA A 601 -0.68 -35.68 -12.08
N GLU A 602 -1.23 -36.59 -11.29
CA GLU A 602 -2.67 -36.64 -11.01
C GLU A 602 -3.07 -35.41 -10.18
N ILE A 603 -4.21 -34.80 -10.51
CA ILE A 603 -4.79 -33.71 -9.72
C ILE A 603 -5.89 -34.36 -8.88
N ASP A 604 -5.67 -34.52 -7.59
CA ASP A 604 -6.61 -35.11 -6.64
C ASP A 604 -7.26 -34.07 -5.70
N ASN A 605 -6.88 -32.80 -5.83
CA ASN A 605 -7.39 -31.67 -5.06
C ASN A 605 -8.27 -30.74 -5.92
N ASP A 606 -9.56 -30.66 -5.57
CA ASP A 606 -10.55 -29.78 -6.22
C ASP A 606 -10.12 -28.30 -6.21
N GLU A 607 -9.39 -27.83 -5.19
CA GLU A 607 -8.92 -26.44 -5.11
C GLU A 607 -7.82 -26.13 -6.13
N VAL A 608 -6.94 -27.10 -6.40
CA VAL A 608 -5.91 -26.97 -7.44
C VAL A 608 -6.57 -26.98 -8.81
N GLU A 609 -7.52 -27.89 -9.07
CA GLU A 609 -8.28 -27.89 -10.32
C GLU A 609 -8.98 -26.54 -10.54
N HIS A 610 -9.63 -25.99 -9.51
CA HIS A 610 -10.26 -24.68 -9.56
C HIS A 610 -9.26 -23.56 -9.91
N PHE A 611 -8.08 -23.56 -9.30
CA PHE A 611 -7.02 -22.60 -9.63
C PHE A 611 -6.58 -22.71 -11.10
N LEU A 612 -6.31 -23.94 -11.59
CA LEU A 612 -5.85 -24.16 -12.95
C LEU A 612 -6.89 -23.72 -13.99
N VAL A 613 -8.17 -23.99 -13.73
CA VAL A 613 -9.28 -23.52 -14.58
C VAL A 613 -9.36 -21.99 -14.54
N HIS A 614 -9.31 -21.38 -13.36
CA HIS A 614 -9.33 -19.92 -13.22
C HIS A 614 -8.18 -19.25 -13.97
N ALA A 615 -6.96 -19.79 -13.87
CA ALA A 615 -5.81 -19.28 -14.64
C ALA A 615 -6.05 -19.35 -16.16
N GLN A 616 -6.68 -20.41 -16.65
CA GLN A 616 -7.07 -20.51 -18.07
C GLN A 616 -8.16 -19.50 -18.44
N GLU A 617 -9.13 -19.24 -17.56
CA GLU A 617 -10.18 -18.23 -17.76
C GLU A 617 -9.59 -16.81 -17.83
N GLN A 618 -8.53 -16.53 -17.07
CA GLN A 618 -7.74 -15.29 -17.17
C GLN A 618 -6.82 -15.24 -18.41
N GLY A 619 -6.76 -16.33 -19.20
CA GLY A 619 -6.09 -16.38 -20.50
C GLY A 619 -4.73 -17.07 -20.52
N ALA A 620 -4.27 -17.66 -19.41
CA ALA A 620 -2.99 -18.37 -19.38
C ALA A 620 -3.08 -19.72 -20.13
N GLN A 621 -2.03 -20.04 -20.90
CA GLN A 621 -1.92 -21.37 -21.51
C GLN A 621 -1.41 -22.38 -20.47
N LEU A 622 -2.27 -23.32 -20.06
CA LEU A 622 -1.86 -24.42 -19.18
C LEU A 622 -0.98 -25.44 -19.93
N ALA A 623 0.15 -25.81 -19.35
CA ALA A 623 1.03 -26.86 -19.86
C ALA A 623 1.54 -27.78 -18.73
N PHE A 624 1.28 -29.07 -18.87
CA PHE A 624 1.78 -30.09 -17.95
C PHE A 624 3.20 -30.52 -18.34
N VAL A 625 4.11 -30.58 -17.38
CA VAL A 625 5.54 -30.78 -17.65
C VAL A 625 6.16 -31.95 -16.90
N HIS A 626 7.14 -32.59 -17.53
CA HIS A 626 7.89 -33.73 -16.97
C HIS A 626 9.36 -33.67 -17.41
N GLU A 627 10.15 -34.62 -16.94
CA GLU A 627 11.58 -34.73 -17.21
C GLU A 627 11.89 -34.77 -18.72
N GLY A 628 12.98 -34.10 -19.10
CA GLY A 628 13.39 -33.96 -20.49
C GLY A 628 12.68 -32.84 -21.26
N MET A 629 11.62 -32.24 -20.70
CA MET A 629 11.10 -30.96 -21.18
C MET A 629 11.98 -29.79 -20.72
N GLY A 630 11.77 -28.63 -21.33
CA GLY A 630 12.53 -27.43 -21.00
C GLY A 630 12.35 -26.34 -22.04
N TRP A 631 12.95 -25.19 -21.79
CA TRP A 631 12.98 -24.07 -22.72
C TRP A 631 14.33 -23.37 -22.67
N SER A 632 14.60 -22.54 -23.68
CA SER A 632 15.80 -21.71 -23.69
C SER A 632 15.52 -20.37 -24.37
N VAL A 633 16.20 -19.34 -23.89
CA VAL A 633 16.22 -18.00 -24.47
C VAL A 633 17.68 -17.60 -24.61
N ASP A 634 18.16 -17.46 -25.84
CA ASP A 634 19.57 -17.17 -26.14
C ASP A 634 20.55 -18.15 -25.45
N ALA A 635 21.26 -17.71 -24.41
CA ALA A 635 22.23 -18.49 -23.63
C ALA A 635 21.68 -18.99 -22.29
N PHE A 636 20.40 -18.74 -22.00
CA PHE A 636 19.72 -19.16 -20.79
C PHE A 636 18.92 -20.42 -21.09
N ALA A 637 19.22 -21.52 -20.41
CA ALA A 637 18.53 -22.80 -20.61
C ALA A 637 17.90 -23.27 -19.30
N PHE A 638 16.71 -23.84 -19.40
CA PHE A 638 15.93 -24.35 -18.28
C PHE A 638 15.51 -25.78 -18.64
N HIS A 639 15.98 -26.75 -17.87
CA HIS A 639 15.72 -28.16 -18.08
C HIS A 639 14.93 -28.72 -16.92
N ILE A 640 13.86 -29.45 -17.22
CA ILE A 640 13.03 -30.10 -16.22
C ILE A 640 13.61 -31.49 -15.96
N LEU A 641 13.92 -31.78 -14.71
CA LEU A 641 14.49 -33.05 -14.25
C LEU A 641 13.47 -33.94 -13.53
N HIS A 642 12.38 -33.34 -13.06
CA HIS A 642 11.32 -33.97 -12.28
C HIS A 642 9.99 -33.23 -12.57
N PRO A 643 8.81 -33.89 -12.62
CA PRO A 643 8.52 -35.33 -12.41
C PRO A 643 8.90 -36.24 -13.57
N THR A 644 8.81 -37.57 -13.39
CA THR A 644 9.07 -38.53 -14.49
C THR A 644 8.01 -38.43 -15.59
N GLN A 645 8.29 -39.02 -16.76
CA GLN A 645 7.30 -39.12 -17.84
C GLN A 645 6.07 -39.96 -17.48
N GLU A 646 6.22 -40.95 -16.58
CA GLU A 646 5.11 -41.80 -16.14
C GLU A 646 4.22 -41.11 -15.08
N GLY A 647 4.60 -39.88 -14.68
CA GLY A 647 4.00 -39.16 -13.55
C GLY A 647 4.51 -39.68 -12.20
N GLY A 648 3.98 -39.12 -11.12
CA GLY A 648 4.16 -39.71 -9.80
C GLY A 648 3.24 -40.92 -9.62
N GLY A 649 3.75 -42.00 -9.02
CA GLY A 649 2.90 -43.15 -8.69
C GLY A 649 1.92 -42.83 -7.55
N GLU A 650 0.87 -43.65 -7.36
CA GLU A 650 -0.10 -43.54 -6.24
C GLU A 650 0.52 -43.53 -4.81
N TRP A 651 1.84 -43.69 -4.70
CA TRP A 651 2.60 -43.74 -3.45
C TRP A 651 3.53 -42.54 -3.23
N GLU A 652 3.69 -41.66 -4.22
CA GLU A 652 4.49 -40.43 -4.09
C GLU A 652 3.65 -39.36 -3.36
N SER A 653 4.28 -38.62 -2.45
CA SER A 653 3.64 -37.45 -1.83
C SER A 653 3.46 -36.34 -2.88
N ASP A 654 2.53 -35.41 -2.65
CA ASP A 654 2.36 -34.23 -3.53
C ASP A 654 3.66 -33.42 -3.65
N ASN A 655 4.42 -33.36 -2.55
CA ASN A 655 5.76 -32.78 -2.50
C ASN A 655 6.72 -33.46 -3.49
N ASP A 656 6.73 -34.79 -3.53
CA ASP A 656 7.57 -35.54 -4.46
C ASP A 656 7.16 -35.33 -5.91
N GLN A 657 5.96 -34.80 -6.22
CA GLN A 657 5.58 -34.43 -7.60
C GLN A 657 6.21 -33.11 -8.07
N SER A 658 6.97 -32.42 -7.22
CA SER A 658 7.57 -31.12 -7.49
C SER A 658 8.29 -31.01 -8.83
N ILE A 659 8.05 -29.94 -9.58
CA ILE A 659 8.86 -29.58 -10.74
C ILE A 659 10.28 -29.22 -10.28
N VAL A 660 11.28 -29.99 -10.71
CA VAL A 660 12.70 -29.68 -10.48
C VAL A 660 13.29 -29.07 -11.75
N ILE A 661 13.87 -27.88 -11.63
CA ILE A 661 14.44 -27.13 -12.75
C ILE A 661 15.95 -26.97 -12.58
N ASP A 662 16.70 -27.50 -13.54
CA ASP A 662 18.12 -27.23 -13.77
C ASP A 662 18.27 -26.05 -14.75
N ALA A 663 18.61 -24.87 -14.21
CA ALA A 663 18.73 -23.64 -14.98
C ALA A 663 20.19 -23.21 -15.15
N HIS A 664 20.60 -22.98 -16.40
CA HIS A 664 21.94 -22.57 -16.78
C HIS A 664 21.92 -21.09 -17.14
N LEU A 665 22.43 -20.25 -16.23
CA LEU A 665 22.34 -18.81 -16.29
C LEU A 665 23.75 -18.19 -16.33
N TYR A 666 24.19 -17.72 -17.51
CA TYR A 666 25.55 -17.22 -17.75
C TYR A 666 26.69 -18.13 -17.25
N GLY A 667 26.52 -19.45 -17.45
CA GLY A 667 27.51 -20.46 -17.05
C GLY A 667 27.49 -20.82 -15.56
N THR A 668 26.54 -20.29 -14.80
CA THR A 668 26.23 -20.71 -13.42
C THR A 668 25.02 -21.63 -13.44
N ARG A 669 25.10 -22.74 -12.70
CA ARG A 669 24.05 -23.75 -12.63
C ARG A 669 23.20 -23.56 -11.38
N TRP A 670 21.92 -23.37 -11.59
CA TRP A 670 20.91 -23.18 -10.56
C TRP A 670 20.03 -24.41 -10.50
N LEU A 671 19.76 -24.91 -9.29
CA LEU A 671 18.83 -26.00 -9.10
C LEU A 671 17.66 -25.54 -8.22
N PHE A 672 16.47 -25.47 -8.82
CA PHE A 672 15.23 -25.20 -8.11
C PHE A 672 14.51 -26.51 -7.89
N THR A 673 14.40 -26.96 -6.64
CA THR A 673 13.95 -28.32 -6.31
C THR A 673 12.47 -28.41 -5.99
N GLY A 674 11.75 -27.29 -5.90
CA GLY A 674 10.44 -27.29 -5.25
C GLY A 674 10.55 -27.91 -3.86
N ASP A 675 9.60 -28.78 -3.52
CA ASP A 675 9.53 -29.46 -2.24
C ASP A 675 9.88 -30.96 -2.33
N LEU A 676 10.67 -31.33 -3.36
CA LEU A 676 11.15 -32.68 -3.56
C LEU A 676 11.78 -33.28 -2.29
N GLU A 677 11.36 -34.49 -1.92
CA GLU A 677 11.80 -35.17 -0.71
C GLU A 677 12.95 -36.15 -0.99
N GLU A 678 13.46 -36.78 0.06
CA GLU A 678 14.66 -37.62 0.07
C GLU A 678 14.67 -38.69 -1.05
N GLU A 679 13.53 -39.32 -1.34
CA GLU A 679 13.46 -40.36 -2.39
C GLU A 679 13.58 -39.77 -3.79
N GLY A 680 12.96 -38.61 -4.04
CA GLY A 680 13.17 -37.82 -5.26
C GLY A 680 14.63 -37.37 -5.40
N GLU A 681 15.25 -36.89 -4.32
CA GLU A 681 16.67 -36.48 -4.33
C GLU A 681 17.62 -37.65 -4.64
N LYS A 682 17.42 -38.81 -4.01
CA LYS A 682 18.17 -40.05 -4.30
C LYS A 682 18.02 -40.47 -5.75
N ARG A 683 16.82 -40.33 -6.32
CA ARG A 683 16.59 -40.60 -7.74
C ARG A 683 17.41 -39.66 -8.61
N LEU A 684 17.40 -38.35 -8.34
CA LEU A 684 18.18 -37.39 -9.12
C LEU A 684 19.69 -37.70 -9.09
N ILE A 685 20.23 -38.14 -7.95
CA ILE A 685 21.63 -38.59 -7.86
C ILE A 685 21.89 -39.79 -8.78
N ARG A 686 20.97 -40.77 -8.79
CA ARG A 686 21.08 -42.00 -9.60
C ARG A 686 20.96 -41.73 -11.09
N ASP A 687 19.96 -40.95 -11.48
CA ASP A 687 19.58 -40.76 -12.88
C ASP A 687 20.44 -39.67 -13.55
N TYR A 688 20.95 -38.72 -12.76
CA TYR A 688 21.83 -37.64 -13.21
C TYR A 688 23.16 -37.64 -12.41
N PRO A 689 24.08 -38.59 -12.68
CA PRO A 689 25.34 -38.72 -11.92
C PRO A 689 26.31 -37.53 -12.08
N ASP A 690 26.12 -36.73 -13.13
CA ASP A 690 26.90 -35.51 -13.41
C ASP A 690 26.15 -34.22 -13.01
N LEU A 691 25.01 -34.35 -12.30
CA LEU A 691 24.27 -33.20 -11.77
C LEU A 691 25.13 -32.46 -10.73
N ARG A 692 25.17 -31.14 -10.89
CA ARG A 692 25.86 -30.16 -10.05
C ARG A 692 24.96 -28.96 -9.88
N ALA A 693 25.15 -28.20 -8.83
CA ALA A 693 24.52 -26.89 -8.68
C ALA A 693 25.60 -25.94 -8.13
N ASP A 694 25.68 -24.72 -8.64
CA ASP A 694 26.44 -23.65 -7.99
C ASP A 694 25.58 -22.98 -6.92
N ILE A 695 24.27 -22.83 -7.20
CA ILE A 695 23.27 -22.27 -6.30
C ILE A 695 22.07 -23.22 -6.21
N LEU A 696 21.71 -23.60 -4.98
CA LEU A 696 20.63 -24.55 -4.67
C LEU A 696 19.46 -23.83 -3.98
N LYS A 697 18.22 -24.02 -4.44
CA LYS A 697 17.04 -23.80 -3.58
C LYS A 697 16.89 -25.05 -2.70
N ALA A 698 16.90 -24.90 -1.38
CA ALA A 698 16.71 -26.02 -0.48
C ALA A 698 15.28 -26.58 -0.61
N GLY A 699 15.17 -27.91 -0.67
CA GLY A 699 13.88 -28.58 -0.76
C GLY A 699 13.00 -28.33 0.46
N HIS A 700 11.69 -28.22 0.24
CA HIS A 700 10.66 -28.28 1.28
C HIS A 700 10.88 -27.28 2.42
N HIS A 701 11.19 -26.04 2.04
CA HIS A 701 11.48 -24.93 2.95
C HIS A 701 12.60 -25.21 3.98
N GLY A 702 13.45 -26.22 3.73
CA GLY A 702 14.46 -26.71 4.66
C GLY A 702 13.92 -27.76 5.66
N SER A 703 12.90 -28.53 5.29
CA SER A 703 12.42 -29.70 6.03
C SER A 703 13.51 -30.76 6.19
N GLN A 704 13.47 -31.50 7.31
CA GLN A 704 14.33 -32.68 7.52
C GLN A 704 14.10 -33.81 6.49
N THR A 705 13.01 -33.76 5.71
CA THR A 705 12.71 -34.74 4.65
C THR A 705 13.36 -34.43 3.30
N SER A 706 14.06 -33.29 3.19
CA SER A 706 14.72 -32.83 1.97
C SER A 706 16.13 -32.31 2.25
N THR A 707 16.86 -31.98 1.20
CA THR A 707 18.24 -31.47 1.25
C THR A 707 19.18 -32.41 2.01
N ILE A 708 19.11 -33.71 1.68
CA ILE A 708 19.88 -34.72 2.41
C ILE A 708 21.40 -34.57 2.18
N PRO A 709 22.25 -34.99 3.13
CA PRO A 709 23.70 -34.84 3.01
C PRO A 709 24.32 -35.41 1.73
N SER A 710 23.86 -36.57 1.27
CA SER A 710 24.35 -37.18 0.02
C SER A 710 23.99 -36.39 -1.22
N PHE A 711 22.86 -35.66 -1.20
CA PHE A 711 22.44 -34.79 -2.30
C PHE A 711 23.29 -33.52 -2.34
N VAL A 712 23.52 -32.89 -1.19
CA VAL A 712 24.43 -31.73 -1.09
C VAL A 712 25.86 -32.10 -1.51
N GLU A 713 26.38 -33.26 -1.08
CA GLU A 713 27.70 -33.75 -1.48
C GLU A 713 27.80 -34.01 -3.00
N HIS A 714 26.72 -34.53 -3.61
CA HIS A 714 26.64 -34.77 -5.04
C HIS A 714 26.62 -33.46 -5.84
N LEU A 715 25.80 -32.50 -5.41
CA LEU A 715 25.61 -31.23 -6.11
C LEU A 715 26.81 -30.28 -5.98
N ARG A 716 27.45 -30.26 -4.80
CA ARG A 716 28.53 -29.35 -4.40
C ARG A 716 28.19 -27.85 -4.59
N PRO A 717 27.07 -27.38 -4.03
CA PRO A 717 26.69 -25.97 -4.13
C PRO A 717 27.68 -25.05 -3.43
N THR A 718 27.83 -23.85 -3.97
CA THR A 718 28.56 -22.76 -3.31
C THR A 718 27.65 -21.93 -2.43
N ALA A 719 26.36 -21.85 -2.78
CA ALA A 719 25.34 -21.20 -1.98
C ALA A 719 24.02 -21.99 -2.00
N ALA A 720 23.24 -21.88 -0.94
CA ALA A 720 21.89 -22.41 -0.83
C ALA A 720 20.94 -21.33 -0.30
N VAL A 721 19.73 -21.31 -0.85
CA VAL A 721 18.67 -20.40 -0.41
C VAL A 721 17.51 -21.22 0.15
N ILE A 722 17.09 -20.86 1.36
CA ILE A 722 15.98 -21.47 2.07
C ILE A 722 14.86 -20.43 2.12
N SER A 723 13.76 -20.73 1.41
CA SER A 723 12.51 -19.97 1.52
C SER A 723 11.71 -20.53 2.68
N ALA A 724 11.52 -19.76 3.73
CA ALA A 724 10.73 -20.10 4.91
C ALA A 724 10.12 -18.84 5.52
N GLY A 725 9.01 -19.02 6.25
CA GLY A 725 8.35 -17.95 6.99
C GLY A 725 8.90 -17.79 8.39
N GLU A 726 9.01 -16.55 8.87
CA GLU A 726 9.39 -16.27 10.25
C GLU A 726 8.39 -16.91 11.24
N ASN A 727 8.90 -17.62 12.25
CA ASN A 727 8.11 -18.30 13.27
C ASN A 727 7.01 -19.23 12.67
N ASN A 728 7.31 -19.88 11.55
CA ASN A 728 6.38 -20.83 10.95
C ASN A 728 6.12 -22.02 11.89
N ARG A 729 4.91 -22.56 11.81
CA ARG A 729 4.44 -23.67 12.67
C ARG A 729 5.19 -24.99 12.46
N TYR A 730 5.92 -25.11 11.36
CA TYR A 730 6.66 -26.31 10.97
C TYR A 730 8.07 -26.35 11.58
N ASN A 731 8.53 -25.24 12.18
CA ASN A 731 9.91 -25.06 12.65
C ASN A 731 10.95 -25.27 11.53
N HIS A 732 10.60 -24.87 10.31
CA HIS A 732 11.54 -24.84 9.19
C HIS A 732 12.34 -23.52 9.19
N PRO A 733 13.59 -23.52 8.70
CA PRO A 733 14.39 -24.69 8.34
C PRO A 733 14.77 -25.53 9.57
N HIS A 734 14.81 -26.85 9.37
CA HIS A 734 15.21 -27.79 10.41
C HIS A 734 16.72 -27.65 10.72
N PRO A 735 17.16 -27.71 12.00
CA PRO A 735 18.57 -27.58 12.37
C PRO A 735 19.51 -28.55 11.64
N ASP A 736 19.05 -29.79 11.37
CA ASP A 736 19.87 -30.79 10.65
C ASP A 736 20.17 -30.39 9.20
N VAL A 737 19.25 -29.68 8.53
CA VAL A 737 19.46 -29.17 7.17
C VAL A 737 20.48 -28.03 7.19
N ILE A 738 20.36 -27.12 8.17
CA ILE A 738 21.35 -26.06 8.38
C ILE A 738 22.73 -26.65 8.61
N GLN A 739 22.85 -27.62 9.53
CA GLN A 739 24.11 -28.30 9.81
C GLN A 739 24.68 -28.99 8.55
N THR A 740 23.83 -29.65 7.76
CA THR A 740 24.24 -30.30 6.51
C THR A 740 24.88 -29.31 5.53
N LEU A 741 24.29 -28.12 5.37
CA LEU A 741 24.79 -27.08 4.49
C LEU A 741 26.08 -26.43 5.05
N GLU A 742 26.14 -26.17 6.35
CA GLU A 742 27.31 -25.62 7.02
C GLU A 742 28.53 -26.56 6.94
N GLU A 743 28.34 -27.86 7.19
CA GLU A 743 29.41 -28.87 7.12
C GLU A 743 29.97 -29.02 5.69
N ALA A 744 29.12 -28.80 4.68
CA ALA A 744 29.52 -28.77 3.27
C ALA A 744 30.18 -27.44 2.85
N GLY A 745 30.26 -26.44 3.73
CA GLY A 745 30.86 -25.13 3.46
C GLY A 745 30.02 -24.27 2.51
N VAL A 746 28.70 -24.48 2.48
CA VAL A 746 27.76 -23.77 1.62
C VAL A 746 27.36 -22.44 2.27
N GLN A 747 27.34 -21.35 1.50
CA GLN A 747 26.80 -20.08 1.99
C GLN A 747 25.27 -20.15 2.05
N ILE A 748 24.68 -19.94 3.22
CA ILE A 748 23.23 -20.06 3.45
C ILE A 748 22.58 -18.68 3.38
N PHE A 749 21.47 -18.58 2.65
CA PHE A 749 20.56 -17.43 2.63
C PHE A 749 19.17 -17.88 3.09
N ARG A 750 18.52 -17.08 3.94
CA ARG A 750 17.29 -17.46 4.64
C ARG A 750 16.26 -16.34 4.62
N THR A 751 15.09 -16.58 4.02
CA THR A 751 14.06 -15.53 3.94
C THR A 751 13.41 -15.21 5.28
N ASP A 752 13.36 -16.17 6.21
CA ASP A 752 12.80 -16.01 7.54
C ASP A 752 13.64 -15.13 8.47
N GLU A 753 14.94 -14.98 8.19
CA GLU A 753 15.86 -14.11 8.94
C GLU A 753 16.23 -12.84 8.15
N GLN A 754 16.53 -12.99 6.86
CA GLN A 754 17.16 -11.94 6.05
C GLN A 754 16.16 -11.25 5.09
N GLY A 755 14.89 -11.64 5.10
CA GLY A 755 13.89 -11.21 4.12
C GLY A 755 14.23 -11.68 2.71
N ALA A 756 13.79 -10.95 1.68
CA ALA A 756 14.04 -11.31 0.30
C ALA A 756 15.54 -11.41 -0.01
N ALA A 757 15.94 -12.48 -0.70
CA ALA A 757 17.31 -12.69 -1.17
C ALA A 757 17.37 -12.49 -2.69
N ARG A 758 18.19 -11.54 -3.15
CA ARG A 758 18.37 -11.25 -4.59
C ARG A 758 19.78 -11.56 -5.02
N PHE A 759 19.88 -12.28 -6.14
CA PHE A 759 21.11 -12.50 -6.86
C PHE A 759 21.04 -11.77 -8.20
N TYR A 760 22.06 -10.99 -8.53
CA TYR A 760 22.16 -10.32 -9.81
C TYR A 760 23.53 -10.49 -10.45
N TYR A 761 23.54 -10.59 -11.77
CA TYR A 761 24.76 -10.78 -12.55
C TYR A 761 25.29 -9.43 -13.04
N GLN A 762 26.48 -9.04 -12.56
CA GLN A 762 27.16 -7.80 -12.93
C GLN A 762 28.66 -8.04 -13.07
N ASP A 763 29.31 -7.37 -14.03
CA ASP A 763 30.77 -7.44 -14.24
C ASP A 763 31.34 -8.88 -14.32
N ARG A 764 30.56 -9.78 -14.92
CA ARG A 764 30.83 -11.22 -15.08
C ARG A 764 30.88 -12.02 -13.78
N ARG A 765 30.20 -11.56 -12.73
CA ARG A 765 30.09 -12.25 -11.44
C ARG A 765 28.68 -12.14 -10.90
N TRP A 766 28.31 -13.11 -10.06
CA TRP A 766 27.09 -13.03 -9.26
C TRP A 766 27.36 -12.24 -7.98
N HIS A 767 26.39 -11.40 -7.63
CA HIS A 767 26.32 -10.70 -6.37
C HIS A 767 25.01 -11.11 -5.68
N GLY A 768 25.09 -11.51 -4.42
CA GLY A 768 23.94 -11.75 -3.56
C GLY A 768 23.75 -10.58 -2.59
N GLU A 769 22.51 -10.13 -2.44
CA GLU A 769 22.08 -9.15 -1.45
C GLU A 769 20.80 -9.64 -0.77
N THR A 770 20.63 -9.31 0.49
CA THR A 770 19.40 -9.58 1.25
C THR A 770 18.71 -8.27 1.61
N MET A 771 17.42 -8.31 1.92
CA MET A 771 16.70 -7.11 2.33
C MET A 771 17.12 -6.65 3.73
N ILE A 772 17.39 -7.60 4.62
CA ILE A 772 17.86 -7.39 5.98
C ILE A 772 19.30 -7.92 6.04
N ASP A 773 20.24 -7.04 6.37
CA ASP A 773 21.64 -7.40 6.59
C ASP A 773 21.77 -8.10 7.96
N GLU A 774 22.65 -9.10 8.07
CA GLU A 774 23.04 -9.67 9.37
C GLU A 774 23.80 -8.62 10.19
N GLU A 775 23.39 -8.39 11.44
CA GLU A 775 24.07 -7.50 12.39
C GLU A 775 25.44 -8.01 12.86
#